data_AF-A0A2E9MJC0-F1
#
_entry.id   AF-A0A2E9MJC0-F1
#
_cell.length_a   1.000
_cell.length_b   1.000
_cell.length_c   1.000
_cell.angle_alpha   90.00
_cell.angle_beta   90.00
_cell.angle_gamma   90.00
#
_symmetry.space_group_name_H-M   'P 1'
#
loop_
_entity.id
_entity.type
_entity.pdbx_description
1 polymer ?
#
loop_
_entity_poly.entity_id
_entity_poly.type
_entity_poly.pdbx_seq_one_letter_code
_entity_poly.pdbx_strand_id
1 'polypeptide(L)'
;MKAFSVLRLLITTGLVTTSLATTDRVGASPTSTDTSSAARADTELLAVTRLLESAQSTTEAAFEYEADRFIDHVDGDSLVLEGHAVVLHKGARLEADRMVFFRDRHVIVATSTSRASEQDSSRRTVDQVAGPADSSRLSLDSTAQQGPGTRPRLSRGDDVLEGDVILYDTETGEGWITDGRIAHDDGFFAGRRIRALSDEEFLVGSGSYTTCDDDDPHFDFYSPRIKVLVGDMAIARPVYFRIAESRLLWIPFYVFSLREDRQSGVLTPGFGRRPLSFGSTTTEWEVRNLGYYFAPSDYWDLTLAADLRQQTGWVGRGALSYAWRYRFNGSIQANVQNRQDGDVGQRAWYLSLRHRQQLGSSATLQGSGTFQGKQDFLRDNGTGLDDRLNRTLRSNVRYDKRWREAGWSLSAGASQTKNLDLDRSDLVLPEISLRASRKALFGDAGRNGPWYTRFYYDGNARMRNTRQTTATSQTDRTRADASLRLSTQQRPADWLNLNASFNSGWRDQNLRSGSEEGVRSDQLSTSATVSQTVYGLFHPRVGRVTALRHVLKPDVGFSFGATRSDTGGVGFTGRGGPWKANRRLTLRLSNGLWVKYLQNDEEEAKARLAQLNLSTSYDFDRERRPLSDLVTSFTVEAGRRLNSRLSLRSEFYDDEDDLLTLPRLRQFEVTTTLRTLRDNRQSGRSRSGSSQGGPQNRSSSSSYQERFGNDRSDGFGYENGLQQDIDAGDRGRTFHTSHYYSRRRSAAGTFERSWIRGSLGMTLSQIWHVNYSINYNLHAPGVALGHRDRITAELLSVQREFHDWTATLNVEPSGLVDNRAFYFKAQFKEIPQLRLERGDRRRIGS
;
A
#
# COMPACT_ATOMS: atom_id res chain seq x y z
N MET A 1 56.26 22.25 -17.64
CA MET A 1 56.52 21.45 -16.43
C MET A 1 56.18 20.00 -16.73
N LYS A 2 57.19 19.13 -16.61
CA LYS A 2 57.22 17.66 -16.45
C LYS A 2 56.30 16.72 -17.25
N ALA A 3 56.97 15.77 -17.91
CA ALA A 3 56.49 14.56 -18.58
C ALA A 3 56.07 13.44 -17.60
N PHE A 4 55.27 12.47 -18.07
CA PHE A 4 55.61 11.03 -18.12
C PHE A 4 54.60 10.26 -18.99
N SER A 5 55.09 9.32 -19.80
CA SER A 5 54.37 8.50 -20.78
C SER A 5 53.88 7.17 -20.18
N VAL A 6 52.72 6.67 -20.64
CA VAL A 6 52.36 5.24 -20.56
C VAL A 6 52.05 4.75 -21.98
N LEU A 7 52.73 3.67 -22.37
CA LEU A 7 52.73 3.06 -23.69
C LEU A 7 51.52 2.13 -23.82
N ARG A 8 50.53 2.52 -24.64
CA ARG A 8 49.47 1.62 -25.12
C ARG A 8 49.99 0.93 -26.38
N LEU A 9 50.23 -0.39 -26.30
CA LEU A 9 50.52 -1.18 -27.50
C LEU A 9 49.19 -1.68 -28.09
N LEU A 10 48.71 -0.95 -29.09
CA LEU A 10 47.62 -1.35 -29.98
C LEU A 10 48.23 -1.37 -31.38
N ILE A 11 48.34 -2.55 -32.00
CA ILE A 11 48.66 -2.65 -33.44
C ILE A 11 47.33 -2.89 -34.15
N THR A 12 46.93 -1.92 -34.97
CA THR A 12 45.70 -1.91 -35.77
C THR A 12 46.09 -1.90 -37.25
N THR A 13 45.37 -2.61 -38.10
CA THR A 13 44.98 -2.19 -39.48
C THR A 13 43.88 -3.14 -39.97
N GLY A 14 42.61 -2.71 -40.02
CA GLY A 14 41.92 -2.23 -41.24
C GLY A 14 40.99 -3.35 -41.76
N LEU A 15 39.77 -3.17 -42.25
CA LEU A 15 39.08 -2.03 -42.84
C LEU A 15 37.54 -2.23 -42.71
N VAL A 16 36.83 -1.12 -42.82
CA VAL A 16 35.37 -0.95 -42.81
C VAL A 16 34.68 -1.65 -43.99
N THR A 17 33.49 -2.25 -43.79
CA THR A 17 32.43 -2.24 -44.81
C THR A 17 31.01 -2.28 -44.24
N THR A 18 30.19 -1.35 -44.71
CA THR A 18 28.77 -1.10 -44.49
C THR A 18 27.88 -1.80 -45.52
N SER A 19 26.63 -2.09 -45.12
CA SER A 19 25.36 -2.13 -45.88
C SER A 19 25.15 -3.05 -47.11
N LEU A 20 24.11 -3.90 -46.99
CA LEU A 20 22.95 -4.12 -47.89
C LEU A 20 23.11 -4.26 -49.44
N ALA A 21 22.66 -5.43 -49.90
CA ALA A 21 21.60 -5.66 -50.92
C ALA A 21 21.95 -5.92 -52.42
N THR A 22 21.62 -7.16 -52.82
CA THR A 22 20.93 -7.67 -54.05
C THR A 22 21.60 -7.84 -55.44
N THR A 23 21.24 -9.00 -56.03
CA THR A 23 20.93 -9.37 -57.45
C THR A 23 22.02 -9.67 -58.50
N ASP A 24 22.06 -10.97 -58.86
CA ASP A 24 21.81 -11.60 -60.18
C ASP A 24 22.88 -11.72 -61.30
N ARG A 25 22.97 -12.98 -61.80
CA ARG A 25 23.27 -13.53 -63.15
C ARG A 25 24.64 -13.43 -63.87
N VAL A 26 25.27 -14.62 -63.93
CA VAL A 26 25.86 -15.40 -65.06
C VAL A 26 26.05 -14.76 -66.45
N GLY A 27 27.27 -14.90 -67.01
CA GLY A 27 27.53 -14.87 -68.45
C GLY A 27 29.01 -14.86 -68.91
N ALA A 28 29.55 -16.07 -69.19
CA ALA A 28 30.53 -16.46 -70.23
C ALA A 28 31.95 -15.81 -70.39
N SER A 29 32.95 -16.72 -70.38
CA SER A 29 34.37 -16.66 -70.83
C SER A 29 34.55 -16.37 -72.35
N PRO A 30 35.77 -16.38 -72.97
CA PRO A 30 37.17 -16.60 -72.50
C PRO A 30 38.14 -15.47 -72.99
N THR A 31 39.46 -15.39 -72.75
CA THR A 31 40.53 -16.32 -73.15
C THR A 31 41.90 -15.79 -72.67
N SER A 32 42.70 -16.69 -72.10
CA SER A 32 44.17 -16.77 -71.93
C SER A 32 45.06 -15.53 -72.11
N THR A 33 45.92 -15.22 -71.12
CA THR A 33 47.33 -15.67 -71.12
C THR A 33 48.05 -15.43 -69.76
N ASP A 34 48.80 -16.45 -69.35
CA ASP A 34 49.99 -16.48 -68.48
C ASP A 34 49.91 -16.06 -67.00
N THR A 35 49.89 -17.07 -66.11
CA THR A 35 50.11 -16.91 -64.66
C THR A 35 51.24 -17.83 -64.19
N SER A 36 52.47 -17.31 -64.19
CA SER A 36 53.60 -17.89 -63.45
C SER A 36 53.86 -17.20 -62.10
N SER A 37 52.92 -16.39 -61.59
CA SER A 37 53.01 -15.76 -60.25
C SER A 37 51.97 -16.28 -59.24
N ALA A 38 51.06 -17.17 -59.64
CA ALA A 38 49.95 -17.64 -58.79
C ALA A 38 50.36 -18.74 -57.79
N ALA A 39 51.43 -19.50 -58.04
CA ALA A 39 51.82 -20.62 -57.18
C ALA A 39 52.55 -20.23 -55.87
N ARG A 40 52.90 -18.95 -55.66
CA ARG A 40 53.48 -18.45 -54.40
C ARG A 40 52.46 -17.74 -53.49
N ALA A 41 51.40 -17.18 -54.06
CA ALA A 41 50.38 -16.45 -53.29
C ALA A 41 49.42 -17.41 -52.54
N ASP A 42 49.10 -18.56 -53.12
CA ASP A 42 48.19 -19.53 -52.49
C ASP A 42 48.83 -20.26 -51.30
N THR A 43 50.16 -20.40 -51.27
CA THR A 43 50.86 -21.03 -50.13
C THR A 43 50.98 -20.09 -48.93
N GLU A 44 51.14 -18.78 -49.17
CA GLU A 44 51.12 -17.76 -48.12
C GLU A 44 49.70 -17.51 -47.60
N LEU A 45 48.67 -17.54 -48.46
CA LEU A 45 47.27 -17.38 -48.03
C LEU A 45 46.76 -18.58 -47.23
N LEU A 46 47.18 -19.81 -47.57
CA LEU A 46 46.90 -21.01 -46.75
C LEU A 46 47.69 -21.01 -45.43
N ALA A 47 48.92 -20.48 -45.42
CA ALA A 47 49.71 -20.34 -44.21
C ALA A 47 49.14 -19.25 -43.28
N VAL A 48 48.67 -18.12 -43.84
CA VAL A 48 48.02 -17.04 -43.10
C VAL A 48 46.63 -17.47 -42.62
N THR A 49 45.86 -18.22 -43.41
CA THR A 49 44.56 -18.76 -42.97
C THR A 49 44.73 -19.84 -41.90
N ARG A 50 45.76 -20.70 -41.97
CA ARG A 50 46.09 -21.62 -40.86
C ARG A 50 46.65 -20.89 -39.64
N LEU A 51 47.40 -19.81 -39.82
CA LEU A 51 47.85 -18.94 -38.72
C LEU A 51 46.67 -18.20 -38.09
N LEU A 52 45.72 -17.72 -38.88
CA LEU A 52 44.47 -17.11 -38.39
C LEU A 52 43.56 -18.14 -37.73
N GLU A 53 43.43 -19.37 -38.26
CA GLU A 53 42.68 -20.45 -37.63
C GLU A 53 43.38 -20.94 -36.34
N SER A 54 44.72 -20.96 -36.30
CA SER A 54 45.47 -21.25 -35.07
C SER A 54 45.43 -20.10 -34.04
N ALA A 55 45.29 -18.86 -34.51
CA ALA A 55 45.06 -17.67 -33.68
C ALA A 55 43.60 -17.59 -33.21
N GLN A 56 42.65 -18.10 -34.00
CA GLN A 56 41.24 -18.20 -33.64
C GLN A 56 40.95 -19.39 -32.71
N SER A 57 41.68 -20.50 -32.84
CA SER A 57 41.59 -21.63 -31.90
C SER A 57 42.25 -21.33 -30.55
N THR A 58 43.13 -20.33 -30.48
CA THR A 58 43.70 -19.82 -29.22
C THR A 58 42.84 -18.73 -28.56
N THR A 59 41.86 -18.15 -29.26
CA THR A 59 40.95 -17.14 -28.68
C THR A 59 39.85 -17.69 -27.77
N GLU A 60 39.55 -19.00 -27.75
CA GLU A 60 38.61 -19.56 -26.76
C GLU A 60 39.18 -19.58 -25.33
N ALA A 61 40.52 -19.49 -25.19
CA ALA A 61 41.22 -19.42 -23.90
C ALA A 61 41.76 -18.02 -23.58
N ALA A 62 41.54 -17.01 -24.43
CA ALA A 62 42.05 -15.67 -24.21
C ALA A 62 41.25 -14.95 -23.11
N PHE A 63 41.94 -14.47 -22.07
CA PHE A 63 41.39 -13.56 -21.06
C PHE A 63 42.09 -12.19 -21.18
N GLU A 64 41.32 -11.11 -21.06
CA GLU A 64 41.89 -9.76 -21.04
C GLU A 64 42.41 -9.47 -19.63
N TYR A 65 43.55 -8.79 -19.51
CA TYR A 65 44.12 -8.45 -18.21
C TYR A 65 44.73 -7.05 -18.18
N GLU A 66 44.64 -6.39 -17.02
CA GLU A 66 45.19 -5.07 -16.72
C GLU A 66 45.85 -5.13 -15.33
N ALA A 67 47.00 -4.48 -15.13
CA ALA A 67 47.71 -4.39 -13.85
C ALA A 67 48.78 -3.30 -13.93
N ASP A 68 49.24 -2.80 -12.78
CA ASP A 68 50.33 -1.82 -12.68
C ASP A 68 51.68 -2.44 -13.04
N ARG A 69 51.85 -3.75 -12.77
CA ARG A 69 53.07 -4.51 -13.02
C ARG A 69 52.75 -5.93 -13.48
N PHE A 70 53.49 -6.36 -14.50
CA PHE A 70 53.43 -7.72 -15.06
C PHE A 70 54.78 -8.39 -14.91
N ILE A 71 54.80 -9.64 -14.43
CA ILE A 71 56.01 -10.47 -14.36
C ILE A 71 55.72 -11.80 -15.05
N ASP A 72 56.21 -11.96 -16.28
CA ASP A 72 56.11 -13.21 -17.03
C ASP A 72 57.31 -14.11 -16.75
N HIS A 73 57.07 -15.25 -16.09
CA HIS A 73 58.12 -16.22 -15.81
C HIS A 73 58.14 -17.26 -16.93
N VAL A 74 58.94 -16.99 -17.97
CA VAL A 74 59.06 -17.85 -19.17
C VAL A 74 59.55 -19.26 -18.82
N ASP A 75 60.47 -19.40 -17.84
CA ASP A 75 60.94 -20.71 -17.35
C ASP A 75 60.09 -21.29 -16.21
N GLY A 76 59.16 -20.51 -15.64
CA GLY A 76 58.38 -20.85 -14.44
C GLY A 76 56.89 -21.09 -14.69
N ASP A 77 56.47 -21.05 -15.97
CA ASP A 77 55.11 -21.23 -16.47
C ASP A 77 54.01 -20.53 -15.66
N SER A 78 54.29 -19.29 -15.26
CA SER A 78 53.34 -18.46 -14.53
C SER A 78 53.42 -16.99 -14.92
N LEU A 79 52.25 -16.37 -15.04
CA LEU A 79 52.08 -14.94 -15.26
C LEU A 79 51.61 -14.30 -13.95
N VAL A 80 52.39 -13.36 -13.42
CA VAL A 80 52.06 -12.64 -12.18
C VAL A 80 51.61 -11.22 -12.54
N LEU A 81 50.44 -10.83 -12.04
CA LEU A 81 49.84 -9.50 -12.17
C LEU A 81 49.86 -8.84 -10.80
N GLU A 82 50.43 -7.64 -10.67
CA GLU A 82 50.56 -6.91 -9.41
C GLU A 82 50.13 -5.44 -9.55
N GLY A 83 49.41 -4.95 -8.54
CA GLY A 83 48.86 -3.59 -8.49
C GLY A 83 47.61 -3.44 -9.36
N HIS A 84 46.45 -3.28 -8.71
CA HIS A 84 45.14 -3.17 -9.37
C HIS A 84 44.92 -4.18 -10.51
N ALA A 85 45.29 -5.44 -10.26
CA ALA A 85 45.15 -6.48 -11.27
C ALA A 85 43.67 -6.73 -11.55
N VAL A 86 43.30 -6.68 -12.83
CA VAL A 86 41.96 -6.97 -13.34
C VAL A 86 42.09 -8.04 -14.41
N VAL A 87 41.29 -9.10 -14.32
CA VAL A 87 41.16 -10.12 -15.36
C VAL A 87 39.70 -10.21 -15.79
N LEU A 88 39.46 -10.15 -17.11
CA LEU A 88 38.16 -10.32 -17.73
C LEU A 88 38.16 -11.64 -18.51
N HIS A 89 37.27 -12.57 -18.14
CA HIS A 89 37.11 -13.84 -18.83
C HIS A 89 35.65 -14.30 -18.81
N LYS A 90 35.07 -14.64 -19.97
CA LYS A 90 33.69 -15.13 -20.13
C LYS A 90 32.63 -14.33 -19.36
N GLY A 91 32.74 -12.99 -19.38
CA GLY A 91 31.79 -12.08 -18.71
C GLY A 91 31.98 -11.93 -17.19
N ALA A 92 32.96 -12.61 -16.59
CA ALA A 92 33.39 -12.38 -15.21
C ALA A 92 34.55 -11.37 -15.17
N ARG A 93 34.51 -10.47 -14.19
CA ARG A 93 35.55 -9.49 -13.90
C ARG A 93 36.13 -9.76 -12.52
N LEU A 94 37.36 -10.24 -12.50
CA LEU A 94 38.13 -10.51 -11.29
C LEU A 94 39.06 -9.33 -11.03
N GLU A 95 39.09 -8.81 -9.81
CA GLU A 95 39.95 -7.70 -9.37
C GLU A 95 40.70 -8.10 -8.09
N ALA A 96 42.00 -7.84 -8.00
CA ALA A 96 42.81 -8.10 -6.80
C ALA A 96 44.11 -7.29 -6.81
N ASP A 97 44.76 -7.18 -5.65
CA ASP A 97 46.09 -6.55 -5.59
C ASP A 97 47.16 -7.40 -6.29
N ARG A 98 47.02 -8.74 -6.25
CA ARG A 98 47.93 -9.69 -6.90
C ARG A 98 47.18 -10.88 -7.47
N MET A 99 47.50 -11.27 -8.71
CA MET A 99 47.02 -12.49 -9.33
C MET A 99 48.18 -13.31 -9.90
N VAL A 100 48.10 -14.63 -9.79
CA VAL A 100 49.04 -15.57 -10.40
C VAL A 100 48.25 -16.50 -11.31
N PHE A 101 48.53 -16.44 -12.61
CA PHE A 101 48.01 -17.41 -13.57
C PHE A 101 49.06 -18.50 -13.81
N PHE A 102 48.72 -19.74 -13.49
CA PHE A 102 49.53 -20.93 -13.80
C PHE A 102 49.06 -21.52 -15.13
N ARG A 103 49.89 -21.45 -16.18
CA ARG A 103 49.43 -21.79 -17.54
C ARG A 103 49.20 -23.29 -17.67
N ASP A 104 50.11 -24.12 -17.16
CA ASP A 104 50.07 -25.59 -17.16
C ASP A 104 48.84 -26.16 -16.45
N ARG A 105 48.33 -25.44 -15.45
CA ARG A 105 47.17 -25.85 -14.65
C ARG A 105 45.89 -25.13 -15.07
N HIS A 106 45.98 -24.13 -15.94
CA HIS A 106 44.86 -23.27 -16.32
C HIS A 106 44.13 -22.60 -15.12
N VAL A 107 44.83 -22.33 -14.01
CA VAL A 107 44.25 -21.74 -12.78
C VAL A 107 44.78 -20.34 -12.51
N ILE A 108 43.87 -19.41 -12.22
CA ILE A 108 44.16 -18.08 -11.67
C ILE A 108 44.00 -18.11 -10.16
N VAL A 109 44.99 -17.61 -9.42
CA VAL A 109 44.95 -17.40 -7.97
C VAL A 109 44.99 -15.91 -7.68
N ALA A 110 43.94 -15.35 -7.10
CA ALA A 110 43.85 -13.95 -6.70
C ALA A 110 43.96 -13.81 -5.16
N THR A 111 44.86 -12.95 -4.68
CA THR A 111 45.11 -12.72 -3.25
C THR A 111 45.36 -11.24 -2.95
N SER A 112 45.25 -10.84 -1.68
CA SER A 112 45.71 -9.52 -1.22
C SER A 112 47.24 -9.49 -1.00
N THR A 113 47.85 -8.31 -1.11
CA THR A 113 49.31 -8.12 -1.02
C THR A 113 49.90 -8.58 0.32
N SER A 114 49.13 -8.57 1.40
CA SER A 114 49.60 -8.89 2.76
C SER A 114 49.86 -10.37 3.02
N ARG A 115 49.44 -11.30 2.13
CA ARG A 115 49.64 -12.75 2.28
C ARG A 115 50.72 -13.33 1.36
N ALA A 116 51.27 -12.54 0.45
CA ALA A 116 52.13 -13.03 -0.62
C ALA A 116 53.62 -12.82 -0.31
N SER A 117 54.16 -13.60 0.62
CA SER A 117 55.60 -13.87 0.65
C SER A 117 55.82 -15.23 -0.03
N GLU A 118 56.52 -15.23 -1.17
CA GLU A 118 56.97 -16.38 -1.97
C GLU A 118 55.98 -17.03 -2.98
N GLN A 119 56.50 -17.33 -4.17
CA GLN A 119 55.83 -18.01 -5.29
C GLN A 119 55.48 -19.48 -4.97
N ASP A 120 56.24 -20.11 -4.05
CA ASP A 120 55.98 -21.48 -3.55
C ASP A 120 54.71 -21.54 -2.67
N SER A 121 54.39 -20.44 -2.00
CA SER A 121 53.19 -20.28 -1.17
C SER A 121 51.91 -20.33 -1.99
N SER A 122 51.90 -19.73 -3.19
CA SER A 122 50.74 -19.76 -4.10
C SER A 122 50.49 -21.16 -4.69
N ARG A 123 51.55 -21.91 -5.04
CA ARG A 123 51.42 -23.33 -5.46
C ARG A 123 50.88 -24.21 -4.34
N ARG A 124 51.39 -24.06 -3.11
CA ARG A 124 50.84 -24.77 -1.93
C ARG A 124 49.38 -24.40 -1.64
N THR A 125 48.97 -23.15 -1.93
CA THR A 125 47.58 -22.70 -1.75
C THR A 125 46.64 -23.40 -2.72
N VAL A 126 47.04 -23.63 -3.98
CA VAL A 126 46.27 -24.43 -4.95
C VAL A 126 46.04 -25.84 -4.41
N ASP A 127 47.10 -26.51 -3.94
CA ASP A 127 47.02 -27.90 -3.48
C ASP A 127 46.26 -28.02 -2.12
N GLN A 128 46.30 -27.00 -1.25
CA GLN A 128 45.59 -26.99 0.04
C GLN A 128 44.10 -26.62 -0.08
N VAL A 129 43.72 -25.79 -1.06
CA VAL A 129 42.34 -25.33 -1.23
C VAL A 129 41.55 -26.24 -2.17
N ALA A 130 42.20 -26.86 -3.16
CA ALA A 130 41.58 -27.80 -4.11
C ALA A 130 41.52 -29.27 -3.61
N GLY A 131 42.10 -29.58 -2.45
CA GLY A 131 42.11 -30.94 -1.87
C GLY A 131 40.71 -31.45 -1.45
N PRO A 132 40.53 -32.79 -1.31
CA PRO A 132 39.23 -33.37 -0.96
C PRO A 132 38.75 -32.85 0.40
N ALA A 133 37.46 -32.50 0.45
CA ALA A 133 36.79 -31.95 1.62
C ALA A 133 36.59 -33.00 2.72
N ASP A 134 37.68 -33.46 3.35
CA ASP A 134 37.61 -34.22 4.59
C ASP A 134 37.84 -33.30 5.79
N SER A 135 36.88 -33.33 6.70
CA SER A 135 36.75 -32.41 7.82
C SER A 135 37.67 -32.82 8.97
N SER A 136 38.96 -32.43 8.95
CA SER A 136 39.75 -32.50 10.19
C SER A 136 41.07 -31.72 10.28
N ARG A 137 41.59 -31.06 9.23
CA ARG A 137 42.90 -30.39 9.34
C ARG A 137 42.96 -29.06 8.60
N LEU A 138 42.52 -27.98 9.22
CA LEU A 138 42.92 -26.62 8.84
C LEU A 138 42.73 -25.69 10.05
N SER A 139 43.77 -25.57 10.88
CA SER A 139 43.99 -24.39 11.71
C SER A 139 44.93 -23.47 10.93
N LEU A 140 44.36 -22.44 10.29
CA LEU A 140 45.14 -21.30 9.81
C LEU A 140 45.28 -20.35 11.01
N ASP A 141 46.51 -20.20 11.46
CA ASP A 141 46.85 -19.41 12.65
C ASP A 141 46.67 -17.91 12.34
N SER A 142 45.71 -17.27 13.00
CA SER A 142 45.25 -15.90 12.74
C SER A 142 46.12 -14.86 13.47
N THR A 143 47.41 -14.76 13.12
CA THR A 143 48.30 -13.73 13.71
C THR A 143 48.99 -12.80 12.71
N ALA A 144 48.61 -12.81 11.43
CA ALA A 144 49.10 -11.82 10.47
C ALA A 144 48.27 -10.51 10.55
N GLN A 145 48.92 -9.41 10.98
CA GLN A 145 48.37 -8.06 10.93
C GLN A 145 47.90 -7.71 9.51
N GLN A 146 46.61 -7.38 9.37
CA GLN A 146 46.03 -6.89 8.13
C GLN A 146 46.59 -5.50 7.82
N GLY A 147 47.44 -5.40 6.79
CA GLY A 147 47.72 -4.14 6.10
C GLY A 147 46.56 -3.75 5.18
N PRO A 148 46.47 -2.48 4.75
CA PRO A 148 45.40 -2.00 3.87
C PRO A 148 45.62 -2.50 2.44
N GLY A 149 45.29 -3.76 2.16
CA GLY A 149 45.22 -4.34 0.82
C GLY A 149 43.76 -4.55 0.40
N THR A 150 43.46 -4.41 -0.88
CA THR A 150 42.11 -4.62 -1.42
C THR A 150 41.83 -6.12 -1.47
N ARG A 151 40.72 -6.57 -0.87
CA ARG A 151 40.30 -7.99 -0.96
C ARG A 151 39.97 -8.33 -2.41
N PRO A 152 40.33 -9.53 -2.90
CA PRO A 152 39.87 -10.02 -4.19
C PRO A 152 38.36 -9.89 -4.38
N ARG A 153 37.95 -9.35 -5.53
CA ARG A 153 36.56 -9.17 -5.93
C ARG A 153 36.30 -9.87 -7.24
N LEU A 154 35.26 -10.70 -7.28
CA LEU A 154 34.72 -11.30 -8.49
C LEU A 154 33.36 -10.67 -8.76
N SER A 155 33.21 -10.03 -9.92
CA SER A 155 31.95 -9.42 -10.35
C SER A 155 31.44 -10.07 -11.62
N ARG A 156 30.13 -10.35 -11.66
CA ARG A 156 29.43 -10.93 -12.82
C ARG A 156 28.01 -10.37 -12.87
N GLY A 157 27.73 -9.51 -13.84
CA GLY A 157 26.46 -8.77 -13.86
C GLY A 157 26.39 -7.75 -12.72
N ASP A 158 25.32 -7.80 -11.92
CA ASP A 158 25.12 -6.94 -10.75
C ASP A 158 25.68 -7.54 -9.45
N ASP A 159 26.06 -8.84 -9.46
CA ASP A 159 26.56 -9.54 -8.28
C ASP A 159 28.07 -9.34 -8.09
N VAL A 160 28.46 -8.93 -6.88
CA VAL A 160 29.86 -8.75 -6.48
C VAL A 160 30.16 -9.66 -5.29
N LEU A 161 31.11 -10.57 -5.49
CA LEU A 161 31.55 -11.53 -4.50
C LEU A 161 32.98 -11.17 -4.06
N GLU A 162 33.17 -10.92 -2.77
CA GLU A 162 34.47 -10.62 -2.17
C GLU A 162 35.00 -11.82 -1.40
N GLY A 163 36.31 -12.06 -1.44
CA GLY A 163 36.90 -13.15 -0.67
C GLY A 163 38.36 -12.92 -0.33
N ASP A 164 38.91 -13.79 0.51
CA ASP A 164 40.30 -13.73 0.97
C ASP A 164 41.27 -14.30 -0.07
N VAL A 165 40.86 -15.40 -0.72
CA VAL A 165 41.54 -16.04 -1.85
C VAL A 165 40.48 -16.50 -2.83
N ILE A 166 40.66 -16.19 -4.11
CA ILE A 166 39.82 -16.68 -5.21
C ILE A 166 40.70 -17.51 -6.15
N LEU A 167 40.31 -18.76 -6.34
CA LEU A 167 40.86 -19.68 -7.33
C LEU A 167 39.85 -19.81 -8.45
N TYR A 168 40.29 -19.67 -9.69
CA TYR A 168 39.45 -19.77 -10.86
C TYR A 168 40.12 -20.64 -11.92
N ASP A 169 39.49 -21.75 -12.25
CA ASP A 169 39.91 -22.64 -13.33
C ASP A 169 39.31 -22.14 -14.65
N THR A 170 40.20 -21.80 -15.59
CA THR A 170 39.85 -21.21 -16.89
C THR A 170 39.38 -22.24 -17.91
N GLU A 171 39.69 -23.54 -17.74
CA GLU A 171 39.19 -24.62 -18.59
C GLU A 171 37.78 -25.04 -18.17
N THR A 172 37.61 -25.36 -16.89
CA THR A 172 36.33 -25.92 -16.38
C THR A 172 35.33 -24.85 -16.00
N GLY A 173 35.79 -23.62 -15.72
CA GLY A 173 34.98 -22.56 -15.14
C GLY A 173 34.66 -22.78 -13.67
N GLU A 174 35.20 -23.83 -13.03
CA GLU A 174 35.07 -24.04 -11.59
C GLU A 174 35.87 -22.99 -10.81
N GLY A 175 35.36 -22.59 -9.65
CA GLY A 175 36.03 -21.62 -8.80
C GLY A 175 35.93 -21.95 -7.32
N TRP A 176 36.97 -21.62 -6.56
CA TRP A 176 36.95 -21.71 -5.10
C TRP A 176 37.19 -20.34 -4.51
N ILE A 177 36.31 -19.94 -3.60
CA ILE A 177 36.46 -18.72 -2.81
C ILE A 177 36.54 -19.11 -1.34
N THR A 178 37.53 -18.55 -0.65
CA THR A 178 37.66 -18.69 0.81
C THR A 178 37.20 -17.41 1.50
N ASP A 179 36.46 -17.60 2.60
CA ASP A 179 35.83 -16.52 3.38
C ASP A 179 35.09 -15.51 2.48
N GLY A 180 34.25 -16.06 1.60
CA GLY A 180 33.47 -15.29 0.64
C GLY A 180 32.33 -14.54 1.31
N ARG A 181 32.11 -13.29 0.91
CA ARG A 181 30.96 -12.48 1.28
C ARG A 181 30.31 -11.89 0.04
N ILE A 182 28.99 -11.90 0.02
CA ILE A 182 28.18 -11.28 -1.02
C ILE A 182 27.06 -10.48 -0.35
N ALA A 183 26.85 -9.27 -0.86
CA ALA A 183 25.69 -8.45 -0.54
C ALA A 183 24.72 -8.56 -1.72
N HIS A 184 23.49 -9.00 -1.45
CA HIS A 184 22.45 -9.14 -2.46
C HIS A 184 21.11 -8.73 -1.86
N ASP A 185 20.38 -7.86 -2.56
CA ASP A 185 19.20 -7.15 -2.07
C ASP A 185 19.43 -6.43 -0.72
N ASP A 186 18.65 -6.80 0.30
CA ASP A 186 18.67 -6.27 1.67
C ASP A 186 19.39 -7.23 2.66
N GLY A 187 20.18 -8.19 2.17
CA GLY A 187 20.84 -9.22 2.98
C GLY A 187 22.31 -9.51 2.64
N PHE A 188 23.04 -10.01 3.63
CA PHE A 188 24.44 -10.42 3.54
C PHE A 188 24.56 -11.93 3.69
N PHE A 189 25.24 -12.55 2.73
CA PHE A 189 25.60 -13.96 2.79
C PHE A 189 27.10 -14.07 2.96
N ALA A 190 27.53 -14.92 3.89
CA ALA A 190 28.93 -15.26 4.07
C ALA A 190 29.12 -16.77 4.00
N GLY A 191 30.29 -17.21 3.53
CA GLY A 191 30.64 -18.62 3.45
C GLY A 191 32.13 -18.83 3.59
N ARG A 192 32.54 -19.71 4.50
CA ARG A 192 33.97 -19.99 4.72
C ARG A 192 34.63 -20.63 3.49
N ARG A 193 33.88 -21.47 2.77
CA ARG A 193 34.30 -22.07 1.50
C ARG A 193 33.15 -22.05 0.52
N ILE A 194 33.34 -21.41 -0.62
CA ILE A 194 32.38 -21.41 -1.73
C ILE A 194 33.05 -22.11 -2.89
N ARG A 195 32.43 -23.18 -3.39
CA ARG A 195 32.85 -23.86 -4.61
C ARG A 195 31.80 -23.63 -5.69
N ALA A 196 32.17 -22.92 -6.75
CA ALA A 196 31.39 -22.82 -7.97
C ALA A 196 31.65 -24.08 -8.81
N LEU A 197 30.63 -24.91 -9.01
CA LEU A 197 30.71 -26.09 -9.87
C LEU A 197 30.38 -25.76 -11.32
N SER A 198 29.55 -24.73 -11.54
CA SER A 198 29.19 -24.20 -12.85
C SER A 198 28.68 -22.76 -12.70
N ASP A 199 28.26 -22.16 -13.81
CA ASP A 199 27.59 -20.85 -13.80
C ASP A 199 26.24 -20.86 -13.06
N GLU A 200 25.65 -22.03 -12.82
CA GLU A 200 24.32 -22.18 -12.21
C GLU A 200 24.35 -22.86 -10.83
N GLU A 201 25.42 -23.56 -10.45
CA GLU A 201 25.50 -24.34 -9.20
C GLU A 201 26.69 -23.97 -8.32
N PHE A 202 26.40 -23.61 -7.07
CA PHE A 202 27.40 -23.29 -6.04
C PHE A 202 27.19 -24.14 -4.78
N LEU A 203 28.29 -24.61 -4.18
CA LEU A 203 28.31 -25.26 -2.89
C LEU A 203 28.98 -24.35 -1.85
N VAL A 204 28.25 -23.99 -0.81
CA VAL A 204 28.74 -23.16 0.28
C VAL A 204 28.89 -24.00 1.55
N GLY A 205 30.12 -24.09 2.04
CA GLY A 205 30.47 -24.71 3.31
C GLY A 205 30.53 -23.68 4.43
N SER A 206 29.89 -23.99 5.56
CA SER A 206 29.76 -23.08 6.71
C SER A 206 29.25 -21.70 6.29
N GLY A 207 28.08 -21.69 5.66
CA GLY A 207 27.42 -20.47 5.22
C GLY A 207 26.59 -19.82 6.33
N SER A 208 26.46 -18.51 6.29
CA SER A 208 25.55 -17.73 7.14
C SER A 208 24.80 -16.71 6.30
N TYR A 209 23.53 -16.49 6.66
CA TYR A 209 22.71 -15.41 6.13
C TYR A 209 22.30 -14.47 7.26
N THR A 210 22.46 -13.18 7.05
CA THR A 210 22.04 -12.13 7.99
C THR A 210 21.60 -10.89 7.22
N THR A 211 20.81 -10.03 7.84
CA THR A 211 20.52 -8.69 7.30
C THR A 211 21.47 -7.64 7.87
N CYS A 212 22.36 -8.07 8.77
CA CYS A 212 23.31 -7.23 9.48
C CYS A 212 24.59 -7.07 8.65
N ASP A 213 25.04 -5.83 8.42
CA ASP A 213 26.28 -5.57 7.67
C ASP A 213 27.53 -5.64 8.55
N ASP A 214 27.38 -5.75 9.87
CA ASP A 214 28.46 -5.89 10.83
C ASP A 214 29.26 -7.20 10.62
N ASP A 215 30.57 -7.14 10.87
CA ASP A 215 31.48 -8.29 10.77
C ASP A 215 31.04 -9.46 11.66
N ASP A 216 30.53 -9.13 12.85
CA ASP A 216 29.95 -10.05 13.83
C ASP A 216 28.44 -9.76 13.94
N PRO A 217 27.59 -10.39 13.11
CA PRO A 217 26.18 -10.05 13.04
C PRO A 217 25.45 -10.44 14.33
N HIS A 218 24.54 -9.57 14.79
CA HIS A 218 23.75 -9.81 16.00
C HIS A 218 22.95 -11.12 15.96
N PHE A 219 22.51 -11.51 14.77
CA PHE A 219 21.91 -12.82 14.49
C PHE A 219 22.31 -13.30 13.11
N ASP A 220 22.29 -14.62 12.93
CA ASP A 220 22.44 -15.23 11.62
C ASP A 220 21.75 -16.59 11.52
N PHE A 221 21.46 -16.98 10.28
CA PHE A 221 21.04 -18.33 9.94
C PHE A 221 22.26 -19.09 9.42
N TYR A 222 22.90 -19.82 10.31
CA TYR A 222 24.09 -20.61 10.01
C TYR A 222 23.74 -21.99 9.48
N SER A 223 24.38 -22.42 8.39
CA SER A 223 24.29 -23.79 7.89
C SER A 223 25.66 -24.35 7.52
N PRO A 224 26.02 -25.57 7.97
CA PRO A 224 27.27 -26.20 7.58
C PRO A 224 27.37 -26.49 6.08
N ARG A 225 26.23 -26.71 5.41
CA ARG A 225 26.18 -27.09 3.98
C ARG A 225 24.99 -26.41 3.31
N ILE A 226 25.28 -25.58 2.32
CA ILE A 226 24.27 -24.93 1.47
C ILE A 226 24.59 -25.27 0.02
N LYS A 227 23.57 -25.67 -0.74
CA LYS A 227 23.64 -25.80 -2.20
C LYS A 227 22.79 -24.71 -2.82
N VAL A 228 23.37 -23.88 -3.66
CA VAL A 228 22.72 -22.75 -4.34
C VAL A 228 22.56 -23.09 -5.81
N LEU A 229 21.34 -22.96 -6.31
CA LEU A 229 20.97 -23.05 -7.72
C LEU A 229 20.54 -21.64 -8.17
N VAL A 230 21.38 -20.97 -8.96
CA VAL A 230 21.19 -19.58 -9.36
C VAL A 230 19.87 -19.41 -10.11
N GLY A 231 19.11 -18.36 -9.76
CA GLY A 231 17.81 -18.09 -10.37
C GLY A 231 16.68 -19.08 -9.99
N ASP A 232 16.92 -19.99 -9.03
CA ASP A 232 15.92 -20.95 -8.58
C ASP A 232 15.83 -21.01 -7.04
N MET A 233 16.75 -21.70 -6.37
CA MET A 233 16.67 -21.94 -4.92
C MET A 233 18.01 -22.23 -4.25
N ALA A 234 18.10 -21.97 -2.94
CA ALA A 234 19.19 -22.39 -2.09
C ALA A 234 18.70 -23.35 -1.01
N ILE A 235 19.33 -24.53 -0.92
CA ILE A 235 18.99 -25.60 0.03
C ILE A 235 20.06 -25.64 1.12
N ALA A 236 19.70 -25.27 2.35
CA ALA A 236 20.58 -25.26 3.50
C ALA A 236 20.27 -26.42 4.45
N ARG A 237 21.27 -27.16 4.91
CA ARG A 237 21.09 -28.29 5.83
C ARG A 237 22.30 -28.58 6.75
N PRO A 238 22.07 -28.83 8.04
CA PRO A 238 20.99 -28.25 8.85
C PRO A 238 21.10 -26.72 8.94
N VAL A 239 20.01 -26.03 9.28
CA VAL A 239 20.02 -24.58 9.56
C VAL A 239 19.93 -24.34 11.05
N TYR A 240 20.81 -23.50 11.58
CA TYR A 240 20.84 -23.06 12.97
C TYR A 240 20.56 -21.57 13.02
N PHE A 241 19.54 -21.17 13.77
CA PHE A 241 19.37 -19.76 14.11
C PHE A 241 20.27 -19.45 15.31
N ARG A 242 21.22 -18.51 15.12
CA ARG A 242 22.11 -18.06 16.19
C ARG A 242 21.85 -16.61 16.53
N ILE A 243 21.94 -16.28 17.81
CA ILE A 243 22.02 -14.90 18.32
C ILE A 243 23.28 -14.82 19.14
N ALA A 244 24.16 -13.85 18.86
CA ALA A 244 25.48 -13.74 19.49
C ALA A 244 26.20 -15.11 19.53
N GLU A 245 26.25 -15.79 18.38
CA GLU A 245 26.82 -17.13 18.15
C GLU A 245 26.19 -18.31 18.90
N SER A 246 25.24 -18.06 19.81
CA SER A 246 24.53 -19.10 20.56
C SER A 246 23.40 -19.69 19.72
N ARG A 247 23.40 -21.02 19.55
CA ARG A 247 22.37 -21.74 18.76
C ARG A 247 21.06 -21.82 19.57
N LEU A 248 20.01 -21.18 19.07
CA LEU A 248 18.69 -21.17 19.70
C LEU A 248 17.73 -22.20 19.11
N LEU A 249 17.74 -22.33 17.79
CA LEU A 249 16.85 -23.21 17.04
C LEU A 249 17.64 -23.96 15.97
N TRP A 250 17.22 -25.19 15.68
CA TRP A 250 17.74 -26.02 14.61
C TRP A 250 16.60 -26.51 13.72
N ILE A 251 16.78 -26.38 12.40
CA ILE A 251 15.89 -26.89 11.36
C ILE A 251 16.68 -27.91 10.53
N PRO A 252 16.16 -29.14 10.26
CA PRO A 252 16.88 -30.17 9.54
C PRO A 252 17.34 -29.77 8.13
N PHE A 253 16.50 -29.02 7.41
CA PHE A 253 16.81 -28.37 6.15
C PHE A 253 15.85 -27.20 5.91
N TYR A 254 16.28 -26.19 5.18
CA TYR A 254 15.43 -25.10 4.72
C TYR A 254 15.74 -24.78 3.26
N VAL A 255 14.70 -24.49 2.48
CA VAL A 255 14.83 -24.11 1.06
C VAL A 255 14.46 -22.64 0.95
N PHE A 256 15.45 -21.81 0.71
CA PHE A 256 15.28 -20.41 0.35
C PHE A 256 15.03 -20.34 -1.14
N SER A 257 14.05 -19.56 -1.58
CA SER A 257 13.97 -19.25 -3.01
C SER A 257 14.82 -18.04 -3.34
N LEU A 258 15.43 -18.07 -4.52
CA LEU A 258 16.18 -16.96 -5.09
C LEU A 258 15.39 -16.23 -6.19
N ARG A 259 14.15 -16.65 -6.47
CA ARG A 259 13.29 -15.97 -7.43
C ARG A 259 12.45 -14.87 -6.78
N GLU A 260 12.37 -13.73 -7.44
CA GLU A 260 11.48 -12.62 -7.07
C GLU A 260 9.99 -12.88 -7.37
N ASP A 261 9.67 -13.95 -8.12
CA ASP A 261 8.32 -14.27 -8.55
C ASP A 261 7.52 -15.14 -7.56
N ARG A 262 6.20 -15.18 -7.78
CA ARG A 262 5.27 -15.89 -6.91
C ARG A 262 5.42 -17.41 -7.10
N GLN A 263 5.86 -18.09 -6.04
CA GLN A 263 6.14 -19.53 -6.09
C GLN A 263 5.60 -20.30 -4.89
N SER A 264 5.51 -21.62 -5.03
CA SER A 264 5.06 -22.49 -3.95
C SER A 264 6.18 -22.73 -2.94
N GLY A 265 5.88 -22.73 -1.64
CA GLY A 265 6.89 -22.87 -0.60
C GLY A 265 6.31 -23.04 0.80
N VAL A 266 7.15 -23.50 1.73
CA VAL A 266 6.77 -23.58 3.15
C VAL A 266 6.69 -22.15 3.70
N LEU A 267 5.64 -21.87 4.46
CA LEU A 267 5.48 -20.57 5.10
C LEU A 267 6.53 -20.38 6.21
N THR A 268 7.03 -19.15 6.35
CA THR A 268 7.91 -18.81 7.46
C THR A 268 7.16 -18.98 8.80
N PRO A 269 7.60 -19.88 9.68
CA PRO A 269 6.95 -20.04 10.97
C PRO A 269 7.18 -18.79 11.82
N GLY A 270 6.13 -18.35 12.51
CA GLY A 270 6.20 -17.30 13.52
C GLY A 270 6.19 -17.92 14.91
N PHE A 271 6.95 -17.37 15.85
CA PHE A 271 6.90 -17.77 17.25
C PHE A 271 6.71 -16.54 18.13
N GLY A 272 5.77 -16.61 19.08
CA GLY A 272 5.50 -15.48 19.95
C GLY A 272 4.57 -15.79 21.11
N ARG A 273 4.27 -14.78 21.92
CA ARG A 273 3.28 -14.84 23.00
C ARG A 273 2.05 -14.04 22.63
N ARG A 274 0.88 -14.56 23.01
CA ARG A 274 -0.41 -13.91 22.80
C ARG A 274 -1.29 -14.01 24.05
N PRO A 275 -2.22 -13.08 24.27
CA PRO A 275 -3.28 -13.27 25.26
C PRO A 275 -4.16 -14.49 24.93
N LEU A 276 -4.64 -15.21 25.96
CA LEU A 276 -5.55 -16.35 25.78
C LEU A 276 -6.88 -15.96 25.10
N SER A 277 -7.35 -14.75 25.37
CA SER A 277 -8.54 -14.13 24.78
C SER A 277 -8.37 -12.61 24.80
N PHE A 278 -9.21 -11.89 24.07
CA PHE A 278 -9.12 -10.44 24.03
C PHE A 278 -9.33 -9.80 25.41
N GLY A 279 -8.30 -9.10 25.88
CA GLY A 279 -8.29 -8.45 27.20
C GLY A 279 -7.79 -9.32 28.36
N SER A 280 -7.36 -10.56 28.09
CA SER A 280 -6.76 -11.41 29.12
C SER A 280 -5.35 -10.96 29.51
N THR A 281 -5.02 -11.01 30.80
CA THR A 281 -3.67 -10.77 31.35
C THR A 281 -2.79 -12.01 31.27
N THR A 282 -3.41 -13.19 31.13
CA THR A 282 -2.69 -14.45 30.94
C THR A 282 -2.36 -14.60 29.46
N THR A 283 -1.10 -14.91 29.18
CA THR A 283 -0.62 -15.16 27.83
C THR A 283 -0.19 -16.61 27.65
N GLU A 284 -0.28 -17.10 26.43
CA GLU A 284 0.25 -18.39 26.01
C GLU A 284 1.29 -18.23 24.90
N TRP A 285 2.14 -19.25 24.74
CA TRP A 285 2.99 -19.37 23.57
C TRP A 285 2.19 -19.85 22.36
N GLU A 286 2.46 -19.29 21.19
CA GLU A 286 1.88 -19.69 19.91
C GLU A 286 2.97 -19.85 18.85
N VAL A 287 2.89 -20.95 18.10
CA VAL A 287 3.64 -21.15 16.85
C VAL A 287 2.66 -20.93 15.71
N ARG A 288 2.94 -19.96 14.85
CA ARG A 288 2.07 -19.52 13.76
C ARG A 288 2.64 -19.89 12.40
N ASN A 289 1.79 -19.88 11.39
CA ASN A 289 2.18 -20.06 9.98
C ASN A 289 2.86 -21.40 9.71
N LEU A 290 2.47 -22.48 10.41
CA LEU A 290 2.90 -23.82 10.07
C LEU A 290 2.09 -24.29 8.85
N GLY A 291 2.63 -24.11 7.66
CA GLY A 291 1.85 -24.29 6.46
C GLY A 291 2.63 -24.22 5.16
N TYR A 292 1.88 -24.32 4.07
CA TYR A 292 2.40 -24.30 2.72
C TYR A 292 1.62 -23.30 1.87
N TYR A 293 2.36 -22.52 1.09
CA TYR A 293 1.84 -21.66 0.06
C TYR A 293 1.92 -22.40 -1.29
N PHE A 294 0.79 -22.53 -1.96
CA PHE A 294 0.65 -23.25 -3.21
C PHE A 294 0.23 -22.28 -4.32
N ALA A 295 1.12 -22.05 -5.28
CA ALA A 295 0.91 -21.18 -6.43
C ALA A 295 1.23 -21.94 -7.73
N PRO A 296 0.31 -22.80 -8.22
CA PRO A 296 0.56 -23.66 -9.37
C PRO A 296 0.40 -22.96 -10.74
N SER A 297 -0.20 -21.77 -10.78
CA SER A 297 -0.41 -21.00 -12.02
C SER A 297 -0.45 -19.51 -11.71
N ASP A 298 -0.44 -18.66 -12.73
CA ASP A 298 -0.61 -17.19 -12.59
C ASP A 298 -2.01 -16.77 -12.14
N TYR A 299 -3.01 -17.64 -12.29
CA TYR A 299 -4.42 -17.27 -12.08
C TYR A 299 -4.92 -17.47 -10.66
N TRP A 300 -4.27 -18.31 -9.85
CA TRP A 300 -4.71 -18.57 -8.48
C TRP A 300 -3.59 -19.05 -7.57
N ASP A 301 -3.74 -18.75 -6.28
CA ASP A 301 -2.86 -19.20 -5.21
C ASP A 301 -3.67 -19.60 -3.97
N LEU A 302 -3.12 -20.53 -3.19
CA LEU A 302 -3.73 -21.07 -1.98
C LEU A 302 -2.70 -21.13 -0.86
N THR A 303 -2.95 -20.45 0.25
CA THR A 303 -2.22 -20.60 1.50
C THR A 303 -2.99 -21.52 2.43
N LEU A 304 -2.37 -22.60 2.89
CA LEU A 304 -2.90 -23.44 3.98
C LEU A 304 -1.92 -23.40 5.14
N ALA A 305 -2.39 -23.03 6.34
CA ALA A 305 -1.55 -22.90 7.53
C ALA A 305 -2.28 -23.33 8.80
N ALA A 306 -1.52 -23.67 9.82
CA ALA A 306 -2.00 -23.90 11.17
C ALA A 306 -1.22 -23.05 12.18
N ASP A 307 -1.93 -22.59 13.20
CA ASP A 307 -1.38 -21.96 14.39
C ASP A 307 -1.62 -22.88 15.57
N LEU A 308 -0.54 -23.30 16.23
CA LEU A 308 -0.57 -24.15 17.41
C LEU A 308 -0.37 -23.29 18.65
N ARG A 309 -1.26 -23.45 19.63
CA ARG A 309 -1.26 -22.68 20.86
C ARG A 309 -1.05 -23.60 22.04
N GLN A 310 -0.27 -23.14 23.00
CA GLN A 310 0.12 -23.94 24.15
C GLN A 310 -1.08 -24.38 25.00
N GLN A 311 -2.11 -23.53 25.18
CA GLN A 311 -3.24 -23.82 26.06
C GLN A 311 -4.57 -23.83 25.31
N THR A 312 -4.78 -22.90 24.37
CA THR A 312 -6.10 -22.71 23.76
C THR A 312 -6.31 -23.53 22.49
N GLY A 313 -5.46 -24.51 22.18
CA GLY A 313 -5.64 -25.44 21.06
C GLY A 313 -5.01 -24.95 19.75
N TRP A 314 -5.76 -24.97 18.64
CA TRP A 314 -5.22 -24.64 17.32
C TRP A 314 -6.19 -23.89 16.41
N VAL A 315 -5.64 -23.16 15.44
CA VAL A 315 -6.39 -22.48 14.37
C VAL A 315 -5.82 -22.85 13.01
N GLY A 316 -6.63 -23.48 12.17
CA GLY A 316 -6.35 -23.69 10.76
C GLY A 316 -6.78 -22.47 9.95
N ARG A 317 -5.97 -22.08 8.97
CA ARG A 317 -6.18 -20.94 8.08
C ARG A 317 -6.04 -21.39 6.64
N GLY A 318 -7.03 -21.06 5.82
CA GLY A 318 -7.03 -21.25 4.38
C GLY A 318 -7.29 -19.91 3.69
N ALA A 319 -6.44 -19.52 2.76
CA ALA A 319 -6.60 -18.31 1.97
C ALA A 319 -6.40 -18.63 0.49
N LEU A 320 -7.47 -18.54 -0.30
CA LEU A 320 -7.46 -18.73 -1.75
C LEU A 320 -7.59 -17.36 -2.42
N SER A 321 -6.67 -17.00 -3.29
CA SER A 321 -6.81 -15.86 -4.19
C SER A 321 -6.91 -16.35 -5.62
N TYR A 322 -7.78 -15.73 -6.42
CA TYR A 322 -7.87 -16.03 -7.84
C TYR A 322 -8.17 -14.78 -8.65
N ALA A 323 -7.59 -14.70 -9.85
CA ALA A 323 -7.78 -13.60 -10.78
C ALA A 323 -7.53 -14.06 -12.22
N TRP A 324 -8.57 -14.01 -13.03
CA TRP A 324 -8.47 -14.08 -14.49
C TRP A 324 -8.82 -12.72 -15.07
N ARG A 325 -7.80 -12.08 -15.68
CA ARG A 325 -7.91 -10.78 -16.34
C ARG A 325 -9.16 -10.68 -17.22
N TYR A 326 -9.91 -9.60 -17.05
CA TYR A 326 -11.18 -9.31 -17.75
C TYR A 326 -12.34 -10.30 -17.54
N ARG A 327 -12.18 -11.36 -16.74
CA ARG A 327 -13.24 -12.33 -16.49
C ARG A 327 -13.72 -12.27 -15.04
N PHE A 328 -12.87 -12.64 -14.08
CA PHE A 328 -13.24 -12.66 -12.67
C PHE A 328 -12.04 -12.51 -11.76
N ASN A 329 -12.26 -12.04 -10.55
CA ASN A 329 -11.29 -12.07 -9.46
C ASN A 329 -12.00 -12.21 -8.13
N GLY A 330 -11.28 -12.71 -7.14
CA GLY A 330 -11.83 -12.88 -5.80
C GLY A 330 -10.80 -13.41 -4.83
N SER A 331 -11.24 -13.52 -3.58
CA SER A 331 -10.48 -14.22 -2.55
C SER A 331 -11.44 -14.83 -1.54
N ILE A 332 -11.03 -15.96 -0.97
CA ILE A 332 -11.74 -16.68 0.07
C ILE A 332 -10.76 -16.90 1.21
N GLN A 333 -11.15 -16.51 2.42
CA GLN A 333 -10.42 -16.75 3.65
C GLN A 333 -11.31 -17.57 4.57
N ALA A 334 -10.85 -18.75 4.95
CA ALA A 334 -11.55 -19.65 5.85
C ALA A 334 -10.62 -19.97 7.02
N ASN A 335 -11.07 -19.67 8.24
CA ASN A 335 -10.36 -20.04 9.44
C ASN A 335 -11.24 -21.00 10.26
N VAL A 336 -10.64 -22.06 10.76
CA VAL A 336 -11.30 -23.04 11.64
C VAL A 336 -10.51 -23.12 12.94
N GLN A 337 -11.20 -23.13 14.06
CA GLN A 337 -10.58 -23.16 15.38
C GLN A 337 -11.13 -24.34 16.16
N ASN A 338 -10.21 -25.05 16.80
CA ASN A 338 -10.53 -25.93 17.90
C ASN A 338 -9.91 -25.33 19.16
N ARG A 339 -10.75 -24.70 19.99
CA ARG A 339 -10.35 -24.05 21.23
C ARG A 339 -10.51 -25.00 22.40
N GLN A 340 -9.48 -25.18 23.20
CA GLN A 340 -9.57 -25.84 24.50
C GLN A 340 -9.73 -24.79 25.59
N ASP A 341 -10.69 -25.00 26.49
CA ASP A 341 -10.90 -24.18 27.68
C ASP A 341 -11.10 -25.13 28.88
N GLY A 342 -9.99 -25.48 29.53
CA GLY A 342 -9.94 -26.63 30.44
C GLY A 342 -10.29 -27.93 29.71
N ASP A 343 -11.24 -28.69 30.25
CA ASP A 343 -11.71 -29.96 29.67
C ASP A 343 -12.74 -29.78 28.55
N VAL A 344 -13.18 -28.55 28.25
CA VAL A 344 -14.21 -28.27 27.26
C VAL A 344 -13.59 -27.85 25.93
N GLY A 345 -13.80 -28.66 24.89
CA GLY A 345 -13.45 -28.32 23.52
C GLY A 345 -14.55 -27.53 22.81
N GLN A 346 -14.22 -26.37 22.25
CA GLN A 346 -15.12 -25.55 21.46
C GLN A 346 -14.64 -25.41 20.01
N ARG A 347 -15.52 -25.71 19.05
CA ARG A 347 -15.24 -25.50 17.62
C ARG A 347 -15.85 -24.18 17.15
N ALA A 348 -15.05 -23.40 16.44
CA ALA A 348 -15.49 -22.15 15.84
C ALA A 348 -14.91 -22.00 14.44
N TRP A 349 -15.52 -21.17 13.61
CA TRP A 349 -15.07 -20.93 12.24
C TRP A 349 -15.36 -19.50 11.84
N TYR A 350 -14.62 -19.03 10.84
CA TYR A 350 -14.76 -17.75 10.19
C TYR A 350 -14.57 -17.92 8.69
N LEU A 351 -15.44 -17.29 7.90
CA LEU A 351 -15.39 -17.29 6.45
C LEU A 351 -15.55 -15.86 5.97
N SER A 352 -14.55 -15.36 5.25
CA SER A 352 -14.60 -14.13 4.50
C SER A 352 -14.45 -14.45 3.02
N LEU A 353 -15.36 -13.96 2.19
CA LEU A 353 -15.30 -14.17 0.76
C LEU A 353 -15.56 -12.88 0.02
N ARG A 354 -14.87 -12.70 -1.09
CA ARG A 354 -15.14 -11.65 -2.07
C ARG A 354 -14.98 -12.21 -3.47
N HIS A 355 -15.87 -11.81 -4.35
CA HIS A 355 -15.89 -12.24 -5.75
C HIS A 355 -16.41 -11.11 -6.61
N ARG A 356 -15.79 -10.90 -7.77
CA ARG A 356 -16.23 -9.99 -8.80
C ARG A 356 -16.00 -10.62 -10.16
N GLN A 357 -17.04 -10.70 -10.96
CA GLN A 357 -17.03 -11.27 -12.30
C GLN A 357 -17.69 -10.32 -13.30
N GLN A 358 -17.02 -10.10 -14.42
CA GLN A 358 -17.59 -9.43 -15.58
C GLN A 358 -18.27 -10.48 -16.46
N LEU A 359 -19.56 -10.29 -16.71
CA LEU A 359 -20.38 -11.16 -17.54
C LEU A 359 -20.63 -10.43 -18.87
N GLY A 360 -19.77 -10.69 -19.86
CA GLY A 360 -19.74 -9.93 -21.11
C GLY A 360 -19.35 -8.46 -20.89
N SER A 361 -19.77 -7.58 -21.79
CA SER A 361 -19.38 -6.16 -21.79
C SER A 361 -20.24 -5.26 -20.89
N SER A 362 -21.38 -5.76 -20.39
CA SER A 362 -22.39 -4.89 -19.75
C SER A 362 -23.08 -5.48 -18.52
N ALA A 363 -22.66 -6.65 -18.05
CA ALA A 363 -23.08 -7.21 -16.77
C ALA A 363 -21.91 -7.44 -15.81
N THR A 364 -22.21 -7.34 -14.52
CA THR A 364 -21.25 -7.60 -13.45
C THR A 364 -21.97 -8.34 -12.32
N LEU A 365 -21.37 -9.43 -11.86
CA LEU A 365 -21.75 -10.14 -10.64
C LEU A 365 -20.68 -9.84 -9.59
N GLN A 366 -21.09 -9.38 -8.42
CA GLN A 366 -20.19 -9.14 -7.31
C GLN A 366 -20.80 -9.66 -6.01
N GLY A 367 -20.00 -10.29 -5.18
CA GLY A 367 -20.40 -10.83 -3.90
C GLY A 367 -19.32 -10.60 -2.86
N SER A 368 -19.72 -10.27 -1.65
CA SER A 368 -18.84 -10.23 -0.48
C SER A 368 -19.58 -10.71 0.75
N GLY A 369 -18.91 -11.39 1.67
CA GLY A 369 -19.55 -11.82 2.89
C GLY A 369 -18.56 -12.22 3.97
N THR A 370 -18.86 -11.80 5.19
CA THR A 370 -18.17 -12.22 6.41
C THR A 370 -19.13 -13.03 7.27
N PHE A 371 -18.74 -14.24 7.63
CA PHE A 371 -19.53 -15.17 8.42
C PHE A 371 -18.66 -15.75 9.53
N GLN A 372 -19.24 -16.02 10.68
CA GLN A 372 -18.55 -16.69 11.79
C GLN A 372 -19.51 -17.56 12.58
N GLY A 373 -19.01 -18.70 13.06
CA GLY A 373 -19.80 -19.65 13.86
C GLY A 373 -20.01 -19.22 15.31
N LYS A 374 -19.10 -18.41 15.87
CA LYS A 374 -19.16 -17.91 17.26
C LYS A 374 -18.95 -16.39 17.27
N GLN A 375 -19.61 -15.68 18.17
CA GLN A 375 -19.54 -14.21 18.26
C GLN A 375 -18.12 -13.69 18.61
N ASP A 376 -17.36 -14.44 19.42
CA ASP A 376 -16.04 -14.02 19.91
C ASP A 376 -14.89 -14.46 18.99
N PHE A 377 -15.16 -15.11 17.86
CA PHE A 377 -14.10 -15.62 16.98
C PHE A 377 -13.13 -14.53 16.52
N LEU A 378 -13.63 -13.46 15.91
CA LEU A 378 -12.81 -12.35 15.45
C LEU A 378 -12.23 -11.55 16.62
N ARG A 379 -12.96 -11.48 17.74
CA ARG A 379 -12.49 -10.83 18.96
C ARG A 379 -11.19 -11.46 19.45
N ASP A 380 -11.10 -12.79 19.44
CA ASP A 380 -9.92 -13.51 19.92
C ASP A 380 -8.85 -13.72 18.85
N ASN A 381 -9.23 -13.92 17.59
CA ASN A 381 -8.31 -14.28 16.51
C ASN A 381 -7.98 -13.14 15.54
N GLY A 382 -8.64 -11.98 15.67
CA GLY A 382 -8.40 -10.82 14.81
C GLY A 382 -6.97 -10.30 14.94
N THR A 383 -6.41 -9.83 13.83
CA THR A 383 -5.06 -9.25 13.78
C THR A 383 -5.07 -7.82 14.29
N GLY A 384 -6.06 -7.01 13.89
CA GLY A 384 -6.27 -5.62 14.28
C GLY A 384 -7.29 -5.43 15.42
N LEU A 385 -7.23 -4.33 16.17
CA LEU A 385 -8.29 -3.99 17.14
C LEU A 385 -9.65 -3.79 16.45
N ASP A 386 -9.70 -3.11 15.30
CA ASP A 386 -10.94 -2.86 14.57
C ASP A 386 -11.66 -4.16 14.20
N ASP A 387 -10.91 -5.17 13.76
CA ASP A 387 -11.46 -6.51 13.47
C ASP A 387 -12.03 -7.16 14.73
N ARG A 388 -11.35 -6.99 15.87
CA ARG A 388 -11.75 -7.56 17.17
C ARG A 388 -12.98 -6.86 17.77
N LEU A 389 -13.13 -5.56 17.51
CA LEU A 389 -14.26 -4.75 17.96
C LEU A 389 -15.42 -4.77 16.98
N ASN A 390 -15.26 -5.31 15.77
CA ASN A 390 -16.33 -5.37 14.79
C ASN A 390 -17.41 -6.37 15.22
N ARG A 391 -18.56 -5.83 15.66
CA ARG A 391 -19.75 -6.61 16.08
C ARG A 391 -20.79 -6.79 14.99
N THR A 392 -20.50 -6.37 13.76
CA THR A 392 -21.46 -6.42 12.65
C THR A 392 -20.92 -7.22 11.47
N LEU A 393 -21.56 -8.35 11.19
CA LEU A 393 -21.30 -9.16 10.00
C LEU A 393 -22.12 -8.64 8.83
N ARG A 394 -21.48 -8.52 7.66
CA ARG A 394 -22.15 -8.07 6.43
C ARG A 394 -21.92 -9.08 5.32
N SER A 395 -22.99 -9.41 4.62
CA SER A 395 -22.92 -10.17 3.38
C SER A 395 -23.83 -9.55 2.33
N ASN A 396 -23.39 -9.59 1.08
CA ASN A 396 -24.10 -9.03 -0.04
C ASN A 396 -23.71 -9.74 -1.33
N VAL A 397 -24.69 -9.94 -2.19
CA VAL A 397 -24.50 -10.39 -3.58
C VAL A 397 -25.30 -9.46 -4.45
N ARG A 398 -24.71 -9.04 -5.57
CA ARG A 398 -25.30 -8.07 -6.48
C ARG A 398 -24.96 -8.43 -7.91
N TYR A 399 -25.97 -8.41 -8.75
CA TYR A 399 -25.90 -8.54 -10.19
C TYR A 399 -26.41 -7.23 -10.82
N ASP A 400 -25.57 -6.58 -11.60
CA ASP A 400 -25.92 -5.38 -12.36
C ASP A 400 -25.84 -5.68 -13.85
N LYS A 401 -26.88 -5.34 -14.61
CA LYS A 401 -26.91 -5.38 -16.08
C LYS A 401 -27.29 -4.01 -16.62
N ARG A 402 -26.55 -3.52 -17.60
CA ARG A 402 -26.84 -2.26 -18.29
C ARG A 402 -27.07 -2.52 -19.78
N TRP A 403 -28.20 -2.06 -20.29
CA TRP A 403 -28.50 -2.00 -21.72
C TRP A 403 -28.33 -0.55 -22.16
N ARG A 404 -27.12 -0.18 -22.61
CA ARG A 404 -26.76 1.21 -22.91
C ARG A 404 -27.62 1.82 -24.01
N GLU A 405 -27.87 1.07 -25.08
CA GLU A 405 -28.70 1.50 -26.22
C GLU A 405 -30.16 1.70 -25.82
N ALA A 406 -30.76 0.73 -25.12
CA ALA A 406 -32.11 0.85 -24.59
C ALA A 406 -32.21 1.95 -23.51
N GLY A 407 -31.11 2.29 -22.83
CA GLY A 407 -31.05 3.22 -21.71
C GLY A 407 -31.59 2.63 -20.41
N TRP A 408 -31.48 1.31 -20.22
CA TRP A 408 -32.07 0.60 -19.09
C TRP A 408 -30.97 -0.03 -18.22
N SER A 409 -31.20 -0.07 -16.92
CA SER A 409 -30.32 -0.79 -15.99
C SER A 409 -31.12 -1.62 -15.01
N LEU A 410 -30.73 -2.87 -14.84
CA LEU A 410 -31.24 -3.80 -13.85
C LEU A 410 -30.16 -4.01 -12.77
N SER A 411 -30.57 -3.96 -11.51
CA SER A 411 -29.77 -4.31 -10.34
C SER A 411 -30.58 -5.32 -9.53
N ALA A 412 -30.11 -6.55 -9.44
CA ALA A 412 -30.68 -7.57 -8.57
C ALA A 412 -29.67 -7.91 -7.47
N GLY A 413 -30.12 -8.16 -6.24
CA GLY A 413 -29.21 -8.46 -5.15
C GLY A 413 -29.88 -9.02 -3.92
N ALA A 414 -29.02 -9.45 -3.02
CA ALA A 414 -29.31 -9.92 -1.68
C ALA A 414 -28.33 -9.26 -0.72
N SER A 415 -28.77 -8.93 0.49
CA SER A 415 -27.86 -8.48 1.54
C SER A 415 -28.33 -8.92 2.91
N GLN A 416 -27.39 -9.21 3.81
CA GLN A 416 -27.66 -9.50 5.20
C GLN A 416 -26.72 -8.67 6.07
N THR A 417 -27.27 -8.10 7.14
CA THR A 417 -26.48 -7.50 8.22
C THR A 417 -26.86 -8.21 9.51
N LYS A 418 -25.88 -8.80 10.21
CA LYS A 418 -26.08 -9.44 11.51
C LYS A 418 -25.28 -8.69 12.58
N ASN A 419 -25.96 -8.17 13.60
CA ASN A 419 -25.34 -7.65 14.80
C ASN A 419 -25.17 -8.80 15.80
N LEU A 420 -23.92 -9.02 16.23
CA LEU A 420 -23.54 -10.14 17.09
C LEU A 420 -23.93 -9.92 18.55
N ASP A 421 -23.96 -8.68 19.04
CA ASP A 421 -24.27 -8.39 20.44
C ASP A 421 -25.78 -8.44 20.72
N LEU A 422 -26.58 -7.95 19.77
CA LEU A 422 -28.05 -7.93 19.87
C LEU A 422 -28.73 -9.19 19.30
N ASP A 423 -27.94 -10.12 18.75
CA ASP A 423 -28.38 -11.25 17.92
C ASP A 423 -29.52 -10.89 16.95
N ARG A 424 -29.34 -9.75 16.26
CA ARG A 424 -30.30 -9.21 15.31
C ARG A 424 -29.78 -9.41 13.90
N SER A 425 -30.62 -9.97 13.01
CA SER A 425 -30.33 -10.14 11.59
C SER A 425 -31.35 -9.39 10.73
N ASP A 426 -30.86 -8.49 9.87
CA ASP A 426 -31.64 -7.81 8.85
C ASP A 426 -31.24 -8.37 7.48
N LEU A 427 -32.13 -9.17 6.86
CA LEU A 427 -31.96 -9.78 5.53
C LEU A 427 -32.81 -9.02 4.51
N VAL A 428 -32.24 -8.70 3.37
CA VAL A 428 -32.92 -8.13 2.20
C VAL A 428 -32.74 -9.10 1.04
N LEU A 429 -33.80 -9.85 0.69
CA LEU A 429 -33.76 -10.82 -0.41
C LEU A 429 -35.18 -11.17 -0.91
N PRO A 430 -35.47 -11.02 -2.21
CA PRO A 430 -34.66 -10.33 -3.21
C PRO A 430 -34.80 -8.79 -3.10
N GLU A 431 -33.78 -8.09 -3.57
CA GLU A 431 -33.89 -6.69 -3.98
C GLU A 431 -33.65 -6.59 -5.48
N ILE A 432 -34.67 -6.15 -6.22
CA ILE A 432 -34.60 -5.97 -7.67
C ILE A 432 -34.94 -4.52 -7.97
N SER A 433 -34.10 -3.83 -8.74
CA SER A 433 -34.32 -2.45 -9.18
C SER A 433 -34.11 -2.36 -10.68
N LEU A 434 -35.12 -1.91 -11.40
CA LEU A 434 -35.06 -1.52 -12.80
C LEU A 434 -35.07 0.00 -12.87
N ARG A 435 -34.20 0.59 -13.69
CA ARG A 435 -34.14 2.04 -13.90
C ARG A 435 -34.05 2.34 -15.38
N ALA A 436 -34.90 3.24 -15.85
CA ALA A 436 -34.80 3.86 -17.15
C ALA A 436 -33.98 5.15 -17.01
N SER A 437 -32.97 5.30 -17.85
CA SER A 437 -32.13 6.50 -17.92
C SER A 437 -32.97 7.70 -18.36
N ARG A 438 -32.58 8.87 -17.87
CA ARG A 438 -33.16 10.14 -18.33
C ARG A 438 -32.97 10.31 -19.83
N LYS A 439 -34.09 10.40 -20.56
CA LYS A 439 -34.12 10.65 -22.01
C LYS A 439 -34.95 11.89 -22.31
N ALA A 440 -34.57 12.62 -23.35
CA ALA A 440 -35.36 13.75 -23.81
C ALA A 440 -36.65 13.25 -24.47
N LEU A 441 -37.76 13.91 -24.20
CA LEU A 441 -39.09 13.50 -24.67
C LEU A 441 -39.29 13.83 -26.16
N PHE A 442 -38.67 14.90 -26.65
CA PHE A 442 -38.88 15.46 -27.98
C PHE A 442 -37.60 15.48 -28.85
N GLY A 443 -36.73 14.48 -28.67
CA GLY A 443 -35.46 14.36 -29.42
C GLY A 443 -34.25 14.99 -28.71
N ASP A 444 -33.07 14.90 -29.33
CA ASP A 444 -31.82 15.25 -28.68
C ASP A 444 -31.69 16.74 -28.34
N ALA A 445 -31.42 17.01 -27.06
CA ALA A 445 -31.24 18.35 -26.52
C ALA A 445 -29.83 18.88 -26.84
N GLY A 446 -29.64 19.49 -28.01
CA GLY A 446 -28.46 20.29 -28.31
C GLY A 446 -28.37 21.54 -27.42
N ARG A 447 -27.16 22.12 -27.28
CA ARG A 447 -26.93 23.35 -26.47
C ARG A 447 -27.84 24.51 -26.89
N ASN A 448 -28.06 24.67 -28.20
CA ASN A 448 -28.93 25.68 -28.80
C ASN A 448 -30.28 25.10 -29.29
N GLY A 449 -30.68 23.92 -28.80
CA GLY A 449 -31.95 23.32 -29.15
C GLY A 449 -33.15 24.15 -28.65
N PRO A 450 -34.32 24.05 -29.30
CA PRO A 450 -35.55 24.69 -28.83
C PRO A 450 -35.86 24.34 -27.37
N TRP A 451 -36.52 25.24 -26.63
CA TRP A 451 -36.80 25.03 -25.20
C TRP A 451 -37.55 23.72 -24.91
N TYR A 452 -38.43 23.27 -25.81
CA TYR A 452 -39.20 22.04 -25.64
C TYR A 452 -38.35 20.77 -25.72
N THR A 453 -37.14 20.78 -26.29
CA THR A 453 -36.26 19.58 -26.28
C THR A 453 -35.65 19.31 -24.91
N ARG A 454 -35.76 20.27 -23.97
CA ARG A 454 -35.28 20.16 -22.58
C ARG A 454 -36.33 19.62 -21.62
N PHE A 455 -37.28 18.84 -22.13
CA PHE A 455 -38.18 18.00 -21.33
C PHE A 455 -37.66 16.59 -21.33
N TYR A 456 -37.54 16.02 -20.14
CA TYR A 456 -36.93 14.73 -19.92
C TYR A 456 -37.87 13.84 -19.13
N TYR A 457 -37.83 12.55 -19.44
CA TYR A 457 -38.50 11.53 -18.67
C TYR A 457 -37.49 10.51 -18.14
N ASP A 458 -37.74 10.01 -16.94
CA ASP A 458 -37.01 8.91 -16.32
C ASP A 458 -37.96 8.10 -15.44
N GLY A 459 -37.57 6.88 -15.10
CA GLY A 459 -38.40 6.01 -14.29
C GLY A 459 -37.60 4.96 -13.54
N ASN A 460 -38.19 4.48 -12.46
CA ASN A 460 -37.62 3.39 -11.68
C ASN A 460 -38.73 2.45 -11.19
N ALA A 461 -38.41 1.17 -11.13
CA ALA A 461 -39.17 0.18 -10.39
C ALA A 461 -38.22 -0.52 -9.41
N ARG A 462 -38.72 -0.82 -8.21
CA ARG A 462 -37.97 -1.52 -7.18
C ARG A 462 -38.90 -2.48 -6.45
N MET A 463 -38.51 -3.73 -6.37
CA MET A 463 -39.09 -4.71 -5.47
C MET A 463 -38.06 -5.03 -4.40
N ARG A 464 -38.47 -5.00 -3.14
CA ARG A 464 -37.61 -5.28 -2.00
C ARG A 464 -38.36 -6.12 -0.99
N ASN A 465 -37.81 -7.27 -0.65
CA ASN A 465 -38.28 -8.05 0.48
C ASN A 465 -37.27 -7.96 1.62
N THR A 466 -37.73 -7.61 2.81
CA THR A 466 -36.93 -7.48 4.03
C THR A 466 -37.45 -8.42 5.10
N ARG A 467 -36.55 -9.18 5.71
CA ARG A 467 -36.80 -10.02 6.88
C ARG A 467 -35.92 -9.52 8.01
N GLN A 468 -36.54 -9.08 9.09
CA GLN A 468 -35.86 -8.74 10.33
C GLN A 468 -36.12 -9.85 11.34
N THR A 469 -35.04 -10.44 11.85
CA THR A 469 -35.08 -11.48 12.89
C THR A 469 -34.37 -10.94 14.12
N THR A 470 -35.03 -11.03 15.28
CA THR A 470 -34.47 -10.81 16.61
C THR A 470 -34.59 -12.11 17.41
N ALA A 471 -34.02 -12.16 18.62
CA ALA A 471 -34.14 -13.31 19.51
C ALA A 471 -35.59 -13.76 19.78
N THR A 472 -36.55 -12.84 19.74
CA THR A 472 -37.95 -13.07 20.14
C THR A 472 -38.96 -12.97 19.00
N SER A 473 -38.56 -12.47 17.82
CA SER A 473 -39.52 -12.15 16.76
C SER A 473 -38.91 -12.20 15.37
N GLN A 474 -39.75 -12.49 14.38
CA GLN A 474 -39.42 -12.34 12.97
C GLN A 474 -40.49 -11.51 12.28
N THR A 475 -40.07 -10.49 11.53
CA THR A 475 -40.97 -9.65 10.72
C THR A 475 -40.52 -9.65 9.26
N ASP A 476 -41.42 -10.09 8.38
CA ASP A 476 -41.22 -10.06 6.93
C ASP A 476 -42.04 -8.90 6.34
N ARG A 477 -41.41 -8.09 5.47
CA ARG A 477 -42.07 -7.03 4.71
C ARG A 477 -41.64 -7.10 3.25
N THR A 478 -42.60 -7.28 2.36
CA THR A 478 -42.37 -7.20 0.90
C THR A 478 -42.97 -5.89 0.39
N ARG A 479 -42.15 -5.11 -0.32
CA ARG A 479 -42.52 -3.80 -0.83
C ARG A 479 -42.18 -3.69 -2.31
N ALA A 480 -43.08 -3.10 -3.08
CA ALA A 480 -42.85 -2.70 -4.46
C ALA A 480 -43.07 -1.19 -4.60
N ASP A 481 -42.13 -0.52 -5.25
CA ASP A 481 -42.22 0.89 -5.58
C ASP A 481 -42.01 1.04 -7.10
N ALA A 482 -42.79 1.88 -7.75
CA ALA A 482 -42.55 2.33 -9.12
C ALA A 482 -42.65 3.85 -9.16
N SER A 483 -41.87 4.54 -9.98
CA SER A 483 -42.08 5.96 -10.21
C SER A 483 -41.70 6.37 -11.62
N LEU A 484 -42.41 7.38 -12.11
CA LEU A 484 -42.17 8.05 -13.38
C LEU A 484 -41.99 9.54 -13.10
N ARG A 485 -40.89 10.10 -13.58
CA ARG A 485 -40.58 11.51 -13.46
C ARG A 485 -40.54 12.17 -14.82
N LEU A 486 -41.22 13.31 -14.92
CA LEU A 486 -41.05 14.29 -15.98
C LEU A 486 -40.31 15.49 -15.40
N SER A 487 -39.30 16.00 -16.09
CA SER A 487 -38.51 17.14 -15.64
C SER A 487 -38.10 18.06 -16.78
N THR A 488 -37.95 19.33 -16.48
CA THR A 488 -37.35 20.31 -17.39
C THR A 488 -36.39 21.20 -16.63
N GLN A 489 -35.31 21.59 -17.32
CA GLN A 489 -34.33 22.55 -16.84
C GLN A 489 -34.12 23.59 -17.93
N GLN A 490 -34.49 24.82 -17.63
CA GLN A 490 -34.46 25.94 -18.56
C GLN A 490 -33.55 27.04 -17.99
N ARG A 491 -32.74 27.62 -18.87
CA ARG A 491 -31.91 28.80 -18.56
C ARG A 491 -32.19 29.86 -19.61
N PRO A 492 -33.32 30.58 -19.50
CA PRO A 492 -33.65 31.63 -20.47
C PRO A 492 -32.67 32.81 -20.44
N ALA A 493 -31.93 33.00 -19.34
CA ALA A 493 -30.84 33.96 -19.20
C ALA A 493 -29.74 33.39 -18.30
N ASP A 494 -28.52 33.94 -18.36
CA ASP A 494 -27.37 33.46 -17.56
C ASP A 494 -27.59 33.60 -16.04
N TRP A 495 -28.43 34.55 -15.64
CA TRP A 495 -28.77 34.83 -14.24
C TRP A 495 -30.05 34.13 -13.76
N LEU A 496 -30.83 33.50 -14.67
CA LEU A 496 -32.12 32.88 -14.35
C LEU A 496 -32.13 31.38 -14.67
N ASN A 497 -32.39 30.56 -13.66
CA ASN A 497 -32.54 29.12 -13.79
C ASN A 497 -33.95 28.71 -13.37
N LEU A 498 -34.71 28.13 -14.30
CA LEU A 498 -36.05 27.61 -14.07
C LEU A 498 -36.01 26.09 -14.14
N ASN A 499 -36.53 25.43 -13.12
CA ASN A 499 -36.63 23.99 -13.07
C ASN A 499 -38.06 23.61 -12.74
N ALA A 500 -38.59 22.60 -13.42
CA ALA A 500 -39.86 22.00 -13.06
C ALA A 500 -39.76 20.49 -13.13
N SER A 501 -40.44 19.79 -12.24
CA SER A 501 -40.59 18.36 -12.32
C SER A 501 -41.91 17.90 -11.74
N PHE A 502 -42.48 16.89 -12.39
CA PHE A 502 -43.63 16.14 -11.92
C PHE A 502 -43.18 14.70 -11.71
N ASN A 503 -43.42 14.15 -10.53
CA ASN A 503 -43.09 12.77 -10.18
C ASN A 503 -44.37 12.07 -9.73
N SER A 504 -44.71 10.96 -10.39
CA SER A 504 -45.81 10.08 -9.99
C SER A 504 -45.21 8.76 -9.53
N GLY A 505 -45.42 8.44 -8.25
CA GLY A 505 -44.92 7.22 -7.63
C GLY A 505 -46.06 6.33 -7.14
N TRP A 506 -45.89 5.02 -7.28
CA TRP A 506 -46.76 3.99 -6.71
C TRP A 506 -45.96 3.18 -5.71
N ARG A 507 -46.56 2.89 -4.56
CA ARG A 507 -45.96 2.09 -3.50
C ARG A 507 -46.98 1.11 -2.97
N ASP A 508 -46.58 -0.15 -2.92
CA ASP A 508 -47.33 -1.21 -2.28
C ASP A 508 -46.46 -1.83 -1.18
N GLN A 509 -47.03 -2.01 0.01
CA GLN A 509 -46.34 -2.52 1.19
C GLN A 509 -47.07 -3.74 1.73
N ASN A 510 -46.30 -4.71 2.21
CA ASN A 510 -46.82 -5.99 2.72
C ASN A 510 -47.67 -6.75 1.69
N LEU A 511 -47.19 -6.78 0.43
CA LEU A 511 -47.77 -7.52 -0.70
C LEU A 511 -48.14 -9.00 -0.39
N ARG A 512 -47.57 -9.59 0.66
CA ARG A 512 -47.86 -10.96 1.12
C ARG A 512 -49.08 -11.09 2.02
N SER A 513 -49.30 -10.13 2.92
CA SER A 513 -50.45 -10.16 3.84
C SER A 513 -51.68 -9.47 3.24
N GLY A 514 -51.49 -8.60 2.25
CA GLY A 514 -52.57 -7.81 1.65
C GLY A 514 -53.23 -6.84 2.65
N SER A 515 -52.58 -6.58 3.78
CA SER A 515 -53.15 -5.84 4.91
C SER A 515 -53.03 -4.31 4.77
N GLU A 516 -52.28 -3.83 3.77
CA GLU A 516 -52.11 -2.41 3.50
C GLU A 516 -52.56 -2.10 2.06
N GLU A 517 -53.34 -1.02 1.89
CA GLU A 517 -53.69 -0.52 0.57
C GLU A 517 -52.47 0.13 -0.09
N GLY A 518 -52.30 -0.09 -1.40
CA GLY A 518 -51.32 0.64 -2.20
C GLY A 518 -51.54 2.15 -2.15
N VAL A 519 -50.44 2.91 -2.20
CA VAL A 519 -50.42 4.38 -2.14
C VAL A 519 -49.80 4.92 -3.44
N ARG A 520 -50.53 5.80 -4.11
CA ARG A 520 -49.98 6.65 -5.17
C ARG A 520 -49.60 8.01 -4.58
N SER A 521 -48.44 8.53 -4.94
CA SER A 521 -48.00 9.87 -4.57
C SER A 521 -47.57 10.66 -5.80
N ASP A 522 -48.25 11.78 -6.01
CA ASP A 522 -47.93 12.73 -7.07
C ASP A 522 -47.24 13.95 -6.45
N GLN A 523 -46.09 14.35 -7.00
CA GLN A 523 -45.31 15.49 -6.55
C GLN A 523 -44.99 16.40 -7.72
N LEU A 524 -45.52 17.61 -7.67
CA LEU A 524 -45.12 18.73 -8.53
C LEU A 524 -44.07 19.56 -7.79
N SER A 525 -43.00 19.94 -8.48
CA SER A 525 -41.96 20.82 -7.92
C SER A 525 -41.49 21.77 -8.99
N THR A 526 -41.59 23.07 -8.74
CA THR A 526 -41.13 24.14 -9.62
C THR A 526 -40.20 25.04 -8.84
N SER A 527 -39.09 25.46 -9.43
CA SER A 527 -38.19 26.44 -8.85
C SER A 527 -37.72 27.46 -9.87
N ALA A 528 -37.60 28.70 -9.41
CA ALA A 528 -36.96 29.79 -10.12
C ALA A 528 -35.81 30.31 -9.26
N THR A 529 -34.60 30.29 -9.78
CA THR A 529 -33.40 30.76 -9.08
C THR A 529 -32.78 31.88 -9.87
N VAL A 530 -32.65 33.04 -9.22
CA VAL A 530 -31.96 34.22 -9.71
C VAL A 530 -30.63 34.31 -9.00
N SER A 531 -29.53 34.25 -9.75
CA SER A 531 -28.19 34.31 -9.19
C SER A 531 -27.28 35.18 -10.05
N GLN A 532 -26.50 36.05 -9.41
CA GLN A 532 -25.49 36.89 -10.05
C GLN A 532 -24.14 36.64 -9.39
N THR A 533 -23.04 36.79 -10.13
CA THR A 533 -21.69 36.83 -9.54
C THR A 533 -21.07 38.19 -9.79
N VAL A 534 -20.71 38.88 -8.71
CA VAL A 534 -19.96 40.14 -8.73
C VAL A 534 -18.57 39.87 -8.16
N TYR A 535 -17.53 40.42 -8.76
CA TYR A 535 -16.17 40.29 -8.22
C TYR A 535 -15.46 41.65 -8.23
N GLY A 536 -14.67 41.88 -7.19
CA GLY A 536 -13.77 43.02 -7.06
C GLY A 536 -12.33 42.54 -6.84
N LEU A 537 -11.37 43.23 -7.43
CA LEU A 537 -9.94 43.00 -7.21
C LEU A 537 -9.34 44.22 -6.51
N PHE A 538 -8.77 44.00 -5.34
CA PHE A 538 -8.01 44.98 -4.57
C PHE A 538 -6.54 44.63 -4.68
N HIS A 539 -5.64 45.60 -4.89
CA HIS A 539 -4.22 45.33 -5.05
C HIS A 539 -3.46 45.91 -3.87
N PRO A 540 -3.40 45.21 -2.71
CA PRO A 540 -2.63 45.69 -1.58
C PRO A 540 -1.15 45.63 -1.95
N ARG A 541 -0.43 46.76 -1.83
CA ARG A 541 1.01 46.83 -2.07
C ARG A 541 1.78 46.26 -0.86
N VAL A 542 1.50 45.02 -0.48
CA VAL A 542 2.02 44.39 0.74
C VAL A 542 2.73 43.08 0.37
N GLY A 543 4.07 43.12 0.40
CA GLY A 543 4.92 41.94 0.20
C GLY A 543 4.67 41.22 -1.13
N ARG A 544 4.56 39.89 -1.08
CA ARG A 544 4.34 39.02 -2.25
C ARG A 544 2.88 38.91 -2.67
N VAL A 545 1.95 39.61 -2.01
CA VAL A 545 0.53 39.60 -2.36
C VAL A 545 0.31 40.56 -3.53
N THR A 546 -0.17 40.05 -4.67
CA THR A 546 -0.43 40.88 -5.85
C THR A 546 -1.85 41.43 -5.85
N ALA A 547 -2.83 40.61 -5.47
CA ALA A 547 -4.23 41.03 -5.39
C ALA A 547 -5.04 40.24 -4.35
N LEU A 548 -6.01 40.90 -3.75
CA LEU A 548 -7.12 40.31 -3.00
C LEU A 548 -8.37 40.36 -3.88
N ARG A 549 -8.92 39.21 -4.23
CA ARG A 549 -10.16 39.10 -5.00
C ARG A 549 -11.32 38.77 -4.07
N HIS A 550 -12.29 39.67 -3.99
CA HIS A 550 -13.58 39.41 -3.35
C HIS A 550 -14.58 38.96 -4.41
N VAL A 551 -15.33 37.89 -4.12
CA VAL A 551 -16.37 37.33 -4.99
C VAL A 551 -17.67 37.30 -4.19
N LEU A 552 -18.64 38.11 -4.59
CA LEU A 552 -19.98 38.20 -4.01
C LEU A 552 -20.97 37.49 -4.94
N LYS A 553 -21.72 36.53 -4.40
CA LYS A 553 -22.76 35.78 -5.13
C LYS A 553 -24.09 35.83 -4.38
N PRO A 554 -24.96 36.81 -4.68
CA PRO A 554 -26.36 36.75 -4.25
C PRO A 554 -27.11 35.66 -5.04
N ASP A 555 -27.96 34.92 -4.34
CA ASP A 555 -28.79 33.83 -4.86
C ASP A 555 -30.18 33.91 -4.21
N VAL A 556 -31.20 34.15 -5.03
CA VAL A 556 -32.60 34.21 -4.60
C VAL A 556 -33.34 33.08 -5.29
N GLY A 557 -33.84 32.12 -4.52
CA GLY A 557 -34.54 30.95 -5.02
C GLY A 557 -35.99 30.91 -4.55
N PHE A 558 -36.95 30.97 -5.46
CA PHE A 558 -38.34 30.61 -5.18
C PHE A 558 -38.55 29.13 -5.51
N SER A 559 -39.17 28.39 -4.60
CA SER A 559 -39.57 27.01 -4.83
C SER A 559 -41.03 26.79 -4.45
N PHE A 560 -41.79 26.20 -5.36
CA PHE A 560 -43.14 25.71 -5.16
C PHE A 560 -43.14 24.19 -5.23
N GLY A 561 -43.63 23.53 -4.19
CA GLY A 561 -43.90 22.12 -4.16
C GLY A 561 -45.39 21.87 -3.94
N ALA A 562 -45.95 20.88 -4.61
CA ALA A 562 -47.28 20.39 -4.28
C ALA A 562 -47.23 18.86 -4.25
N THR A 563 -47.77 18.26 -3.21
CA THR A 563 -47.85 16.81 -3.05
C THR A 563 -49.28 16.36 -2.85
N ARG A 564 -49.66 15.27 -3.50
CA ARG A 564 -50.92 14.58 -3.31
C ARG A 564 -50.64 13.10 -3.08
N SER A 565 -51.42 12.47 -2.20
CA SER A 565 -51.33 11.05 -1.91
C SER A 565 -52.72 10.45 -1.93
N ASP A 566 -52.88 9.38 -2.71
CA ASP A 566 -54.16 8.69 -2.90
C ASP A 566 -54.01 7.24 -2.44
N THR A 567 -55.01 6.73 -1.72
CA THR A 567 -55.02 5.34 -1.22
C THR A 567 -55.99 4.47 -2.03
N GLY A 568 -55.60 3.22 -2.22
CA GLY A 568 -56.41 2.20 -2.89
C GLY A 568 -56.14 2.14 -4.39
N GLY A 569 -55.47 1.08 -4.83
CA GLY A 569 -55.35 0.68 -6.24
C GLY A 569 -54.09 1.18 -6.97
N VAL A 570 -53.53 0.31 -7.81
CA VAL A 570 -52.49 0.66 -8.80
C VAL A 570 -53.20 1.24 -10.02
N GLY A 571 -53.12 2.56 -10.24
CA GLY A 571 -53.74 3.20 -11.42
C GLY A 571 -54.17 4.67 -11.23
N PHE A 572 -55.23 5.07 -11.96
CA PHE A 572 -55.93 6.36 -11.84
C PHE A 572 -57.14 6.30 -10.89
N THR A 573 -57.47 5.11 -10.38
CA THR A 573 -58.56 4.89 -9.44
C THR A 573 -57.99 4.89 -8.02
N GLY A 574 -58.68 5.55 -7.09
CA GLY A 574 -58.27 5.67 -5.70
C GLY A 574 -59.03 6.77 -4.96
N ARG A 575 -59.05 6.70 -3.64
CA ARG A 575 -59.63 7.77 -2.81
C ARG A 575 -58.62 8.90 -2.72
N GLY A 576 -58.91 9.98 -3.43
CA GLY A 576 -57.98 11.09 -3.61
C GLY A 576 -57.80 11.95 -2.35
N GLY A 577 -56.56 12.22 -1.97
CA GLY A 577 -56.24 13.23 -0.96
C GLY A 577 -56.17 14.65 -1.57
N PRO A 578 -56.34 15.72 -0.77
CA PRO A 578 -56.14 17.08 -1.25
C PRO A 578 -54.66 17.35 -1.56
N TRP A 579 -54.41 18.25 -2.52
CA TRP A 579 -53.06 18.75 -2.77
C TRP A 579 -52.58 19.58 -1.57
N LYS A 580 -51.40 19.24 -1.06
CA LYS A 580 -50.68 20.03 -0.05
C LYS A 580 -49.58 20.80 -0.75
N ALA A 581 -49.74 22.12 -0.83
CA ALA A 581 -48.74 23.01 -1.40
C ALA A 581 -47.77 23.52 -0.33
N ASN A 582 -46.53 23.76 -0.72
CA ASN A 582 -45.54 24.50 0.05
C ASN A 582 -44.81 25.47 -0.90
N ARG A 583 -44.72 26.73 -0.50
CA ARG A 583 -44.01 27.81 -1.16
C ARG A 583 -42.91 28.30 -0.24
N ARG A 584 -41.70 28.40 -0.79
CA ARG A 584 -40.53 28.85 -0.05
C ARG A 584 -39.69 29.81 -0.88
N LEU A 585 -39.34 30.95 -0.28
CA LEU A 585 -38.32 31.87 -0.80
C LEU A 585 -37.03 31.63 -0.02
N THR A 586 -35.94 31.30 -0.71
CA THR A 586 -34.62 31.10 -0.13
C THR A 586 -33.72 32.24 -0.54
N LEU A 587 -33.07 32.87 0.43
CA LEU A 587 -32.07 33.91 0.22
C LEU A 587 -30.72 33.35 0.62
N ARG A 588 -29.74 33.40 -0.28
CA ARG A 588 -28.35 33.06 0.01
C ARG A 588 -27.42 34.16 -0.45
N LEU A 589 -26.36 34.36 0.32
CA LEU A 589 -25.29 35.27 -0.02
C LEU A 589 -23.96 34.56 0.24
N SER A 590 -23.18 34.34 -0.81
CA SER A 590 -21.82 33.80 -0.69
C SER A 590 -20.80 34.91 -0.91
N ASN A 591 -19.88 35.04 0.02
CA ASN A 591 -18.75 35.96 0.00
C ASN A 591 -17.46 35.13 0.04
N GLY A 592 -16.71 35.10 -1.06
CA GLY A 592 -15.41 34.44 -1.12
C GLY A 592 -14.29 35.48 -1.17
N LEU A 593 -13.29 35.35 -0.30
CA LEU A 593 -12.07 36.15 -0.34
C LEU A 593 -10.91 35.27 -0.79
N TRP A 594 -10.25 35.66 -1.87
CA TRP A 594 -9.11 34.97 -2.46
C TRP A 594 -7.90 35.90 -2.42
N VAL A 595 -6.73 35.34 -2.17
CA VAL A 595 -5.44 36.01 -2.32
C VAL A 595 -4.74 35.50 -3.56
N LYS A 596 -4.16 36.41 -4.31
CA LYS A 596 -3.16 36.13 -5.32
C LYS A 596 -1.80 36.53 -4.79
N TYR A 597 -0.81 35.66 -4.94
CA TYR A 597 0.55 35.90 -4.47
C TYR A 597 1.58 35.33 -5.44
N LEU A 598 2.78 35.91 -5.46
CA LEU A 598 3.90 35.42 -6.28
C LEU A 598 4.56 34.22 -5.59
N GLN A 599 4.58 33.08 -6.27
CA GLN A 599 5.15 31.83 -5.73
C GLN A 599 6.66 31.73 -5.94
N ASN A 600 7.20 32.34 -7.01
CA ASN A 600 8.64 32.40 -7.35
C ASN A 600 8.99 33.68 -8.12
N ASP A 601 8.47 34.84 -7.68
CA ASP A 601 8.64 36.17 -8.30
C ASP A 601 8.19 36.31 -9.79
N GLU A 602 7.88 35.21 -10.48
CA GLU A 602 7.37 35.19 -11.87
C GLU A 602 5.95 34.63 -12.00
N GLU A 603 5.55 33.68 -11.13
CA GLU A 603 4.26 32.97 -11.25
C GLU A 603 3.23 33.40 -10.19
N GLU A 604 2.06 33.89 -10.63
CA GLU A 604 0.93 34.22 -9.76
C GLU A 604 0.15 32.96 -9.34
N ALA A 605 0.24 32.59 -8.06
CA ALA A 605 -0.61 31.59 -7.46
C ALA A 605 -1.86 32.22 -6.82
N LYS A 606 -2.95 31.45 -6.75
CA LYS A 606 -4.21 31.86 -6.07
C LYS A 606 -4.55 30.91 -4.93
N ALA A 607 -4.95 31.46 -3.79
CA ALA A 607 -5.47 30.70 -2.64
C ALA A 607 -6.75 31.35 -2.10
N ARG A 608 -7.72 30.55 -1.67
CA ARG A 608 -8.88 31.07 -0.93
C ARG A 608 -8.44 31.34 0.50
N LEU A 609 -8.70 32.54 1.01
CA LEU A 609 -8.40 32.93 2.40
C LEU A 609 -9.59 32.71 3.31
N ALA A 610 -10.78 33.09 2.84
CA ALA A 610 -11.99 32.99 3.63
C ALA A 610 -13.23 32.84 2.76
N GLN A 611 -14.27 32.24 3.32
CA GLN A 611 -15.59 32.18 2.73
C GLN A 611 -16.66 32.38 3.79
N LEU A 612 -17.52 33.38 3.61
CA LEU A 612 -18.71 33.61 4.41
C LEU A 612 -19.94 33.27 3.57
N ASN A 613 -20.73 32.32 4.04
CA ASN A 613 -22.01 31.96 3.44
C ASN A 613 -23.13 32.27 4.43
N LEU A 614 -24.12 33.02 3.95
CA LEU A 614 -25.33 33.35 4.68
C LEU A 614 -26.50 32.69 3.96
N SER A 615 -27.42 32.07 4.70
CA SER A 615 -28.66 31.56 4.12
C SER A 615 -29.81 31.64 5.10
N THR A 616 -30.97 32.10 4.61
CA THR A 616 -32.25 32.04 5.31
C THR A 616 -33.34 31.68 4.30
N SER A 617 -34.52 31.31 4.77
CA SER A 617 -35.66 31.04 3.91
C SER A 617 -36.97 31.44 4.58
N TYR A 618 -37.88 32.01 3.80
CA TYR A 618 -39.24 32.32 4.21
C TYR A 618 -40.19 31.25 3.66
N ASP A 619 -40.94 30.59 4.53
CA ASP A 619 -41.96 29.58 4.20
C ASP A 619 -43.34 30.24 4.28
N PHE A 620 -44.00 30.42 3.13
CA PHE A 620 -45.25 31.17 3.05
C PHE A 620 -46.46 30.41 3.62
N ASP A 621 -46.34 29.09 3.78
CA ASP A 621 -47.45 28.24 4.22
C ASP A 621 -47.29 27.81 5.69
N ARG A 622 -46.31 28.38 6.41
CA ARG A 622 -46.12 28.15 7.84
C ARG A 622 -46.73 29.30 8.64
N GLU A 623 -47.69 28.97 9.51
CA GLU A 623 -48.40 29.97 10.34
C GLU A 623 -47.51 30.62 11.42
N ARG A 624 -46.61 29.84 12.04
CA ARG A 624 -45.70 30.32 13.10
C ARG A 624 -44.26 30.25 12.66
N ARG A 625 -43.48 31.29 12.91
CA ARG A 625 -42.06 31.41 12.47
C ARG A 625 -41.86 31.11 10.97
N PRO A 626 -42.54 31.84 10.06
CA PRO A 626 -42.40 31.65 8.62
C PRO A 626 -40.96 31.91 8.14
N LEU A 627 -40.24 32.85 8.75
CA LEU A 627 -38.81 33.06 8.47
C LEU A 627 -37.97 32.01 9.21
N SER A 628 -37.11 31.30 8.48
CA SER A 628 -36.21 30.31 9.06
C SER A 628 -34.95 30.97 9.62
N ASP A 629 -34.35 30.34 10.64
CA ASP A 629 -33.08 30.79 11.23
C ASP A 629 -32.04 31.17 10.16
N LEU A 630 -31.33 32.26 10.41
CA LEU A 630 -30.16 32.65 9.64
C LEU A 630 -29.02 31.66 9.92
N VAL A 631 -28.66 30.87 8.92
CA VAL A 631 -27.49 30.00 8.96
C VAL A 631 -26.31 30.76 8.39
N THR A 632 -25.28 30.94 9.19
CA THR A 632 -24.02 31.57 8.80
C THR A 632 -22.91 30.54 8.88
N SER A 633 -22.17 30.35 7.78
CA SER A 633 -20.97 29.52 7.75
C SER A 633 -19.79 30.36 7.31
N PHE A 634 -18.81 30.52 8.20
CA PHE A 634 -17.56 31.22 7.93
C PHE A 634 -16.42 30.20 7.95
N THR A 635 -15.68 30.10 6.85
CA THR A 635 -14.52 29.23 6.73
C THR A 635 -13.29 30.08 6.47
N VAL A 636 -12.21 29.85 7.20
CA VAL A 636 -10.90 30.47 7.02
C VAL A 636 -9.92 29.39 6.59
N GLU A 637 -9.26 29.62 5.46
CA GLU A 637 -8.30 28.71 4.84
C GLU A 637 -6.97 29.45 4.67
N ALA A 638 -6.01 29.23 5.56
CA ALA A 638 -4.66 29.76 5.40
C ALA A 638 -3.77 28.69 4.74
N GLY A 639 -4.06 28.40 3.47
CA GLY A 639 -3.38 27.38 2.69
C GLY A 639 -3.58 25.96 3.25
N ARG A 640 -2.51 25.14 3.26
CA ARG A 640 -2.56 23.76 3.79
C ARG A 640 -2.38 23.66 5.31
N ARG A 641 -2.15 24.79 6.00
CA ARG A 641 -1.72 24.79 7.41
C ARG A 641 -2.88 24.98 8.37
N LEU A 642 -3.77 25.92 8.12
CA LEU A 642 -4.89 26.21 9.01
C LEU A 642 -6.20 26.18 8.24
N ASN A 643 -7.15 25.40 8.76
CA ASN A 643 -8.53 25.39 8.30
C ASN A 643 -9.43 25.53 9.53
N SER A 644 -10.14 26.66 9.62
CA SER A 644 -11.10 26.92 10.67
C SER A 644 -12.48 27.13 10.07
N ARG A 645 -13.49 26.46 10.62
CA ARG A 645 -14.88 26.55 10.20
C ARG A 645 -15.74 26.93 11.40
N LEU A 646 -16.37 28.08 11.29
CA LEU A 646 -17.38 28.60 12.20
C LEU A 646 -18.77 28.44 11.57
N SER A 647 -19.71 27.90 12.33
CA SER A 647 -21.11 27.76 11.94
C SER A 647 -21.99 28.37 13.03
N LEU A 648 -22.84 29.32 12.64
CA LEU A 648 -23.79 29.99 13.50
C LEU A 648 -25.21 29.74 12.99
N ARG A 649 -26.15 29.58 13.93
CA ARG A 649 -27.58 29.58 13.65
C ARG A 649 -28.22 30.63 14.54
N SER A 650 -28.75 31.67 13.92
CA SER A 650 -29.42 32.76 14.64
C SER A 650 -30.91 32.75 14.33
N GLU A 651 -31.74 32.74 15.36
CA GLU A 651 -33.20 32.72 15.25
C GLU A 651 -33.75 34.14 15.20
N PHE A 652 -34.79 34.34 14.40
CA PHE A 652 -35.46 35.65 14.26
C PHE A 652 -36.63 35.83 15.22
N TYR A 653 -36.98 34.80 15.99
CA TYR A 653 -38.13 34.80 16.88
C TYR A 653 -37.70 34.45 18.29
N ASP A 654 -38.36 35.02 19.29
CA ASP A 654 -38.17 34.67 20.69
C ASP A 654 -38.89 33.34 21.06
N ASP A 655 -39.03 33.09 22.35
CA ASP A 655 -39.66 31.87 22.87
C ASP A 655 -41.20 31.95 22.83
N GLU A 656 -41.78 33.15 22.65
CA GLU A 656 -43.22 33.42 22.52
C GLU A 656 -43.68 33.53 21.05
N ASP A 657 -42.77 33.30 20.10
CA ASP A 657 -42.95 33.40 18.63
C ASP A 657 -42.99 34.84 18.09
N ASP A 658 -42.58 35.84 18.88
CA ASP A 658 -42.50 37.24 18.46
C ASP A 658 -41.20 37.53 17.70
N LEU A 659 -41.30 38.37 16.66
CA LEU A 659 -40.17 38.71 15.80
C LEU A 659 -39.18 39.63 16.54
N LEU A 660 -37.94 39.20 16.63
CA LEU A 660 -36.84 39.95 17.22
C LEU A 660 -36.30 41.01 16.25
N THR A 661 -35.86 42.15 16.80
CA THR A 661 -35.20 43.23 16.04
C THR A 661 -33.83 42.81 15.50
N LEU A 662 -33.11 41.96 16.23
CA LEU A 662 -31.86 41.34 15.82
C LEU A 662 -31.90 39.84 16.09
N PRO A 663 -31.42 39.00 15.16
CA PRO A 663 -31.51 37.56 15.33
C PRO A 663 -30.64 37.10 16.50
N ARG A 664 -31.24 36.34 17.43
CA ARG A 664 -30.59 35.80 18.63
C ARG A 664 -29.78 34.56 18.27
N LEU A 665 -28.56 34.44 18.78
CA LEU A 665 -27.72 33.27 18.52
C LEU A 665 -28.24 32.04 19.26
N ARG A 666 -28.64 31.00 18.53
CA ARG A 666 -29.18 29.74 19.06
C ARG A 666 -28.16 28.61 19.08
N GLN A 667 -27.32 28.52 18.03
CA GLN A 667 -26.26 27.53 17.93
C GLN A 667 -24.96 28.18 17.46
N PHE A 668 -23.87 27.83 18.12
CA PHE A 668 -22.51 28.20 17.78
C PHE A 668 -21.67 26.94 17.69
N GLU A 669 -20.94 26.76 16.61
CA GLU A 669 -20.05 25.63 16.42
C GLU A 669 -18.78 26.09 15.71
N VAL A 670 -17.61 25.74 16.25
CA VAL A 670 -16.32 26.05 15.65
C VAL A 670 -15.44 24.80 15.64
N THR A 671 -14.87 24.52 14.47
CA THR A 671 -13.87 23.48 14.29
C THR A 671 -12.63 24.13 13.70
N THR A 672 -11.50 24.00 14.38
CA THR A 672 -10.22 24.52 13.89
C THR A 672 -9.23 23.38 13.78
N THR A 673 -8.59 23.24 12.62
CA THR A 673 -7.52 22.28 12.40
C THR A 673 -6.26 23.03 11.97
N LEU A 674 -5.17 22.69 12.63
CA LEU A 674 -3.83 23.17 12.32
C LEU A 674 -2.95 21.96 11.99
N ARG A 675 -2.20 22.08 10.90
CA ARG A 675 -1.25 21.08 10.40
C ARG A 675 0.04 21.81 10.08
N THR A 676 1.13 21.43 10.73
CA THR A 676 2.47 21.94 10.36
C THR A 676 3.15 20.94 9.44
N LEU A 677 3.88 21.45 8.44
CA LEU A 677 4.51 20.64 7.41
C LEU A 677 5.78 19.96 7.93
N ARG A 678 5.90 18.71 7.51
CA ARG A 678 7.01 17.75 7.58
C ARG A 678 8.33 18.37 7.09
N ASP A 679 9.30 18.51 7.98
CA ASP A 679 10.71 18.70 7.59
C ASP A 679 11.19 17.38 6.98
N ASN A 680 11.04 17.21 5.66
CA ASN A 680 11.60 16.06 4.96
C ASN A 680 13.11 16.28 4.76
N ARG A 681 13.87 16.26 5.86
CA ARG A 681 15.34 16.17 5.80
C ARG A 681 15.71 14.70 5.65
N GLN A 682 15.58 14.16 4.44
CA GLN A 682 16.33 12.96 4.06
C GLN A 682 17.34 13.38 2.99
N SER A 683 18.56 13.67 3.46
CA SER A 683 19.75 13.74 2.63
C SER A 683 20.17 12.31 2.28
N GLY A 684 20.27 11.97 0.99
CA GLY A 684 21.00 10.77 0.57
C GLY A 684 20.49 10.07 -0.69
N ARG A 685 20.94 10.56 -1.85
CA ARG A 685 21.23 9.82 -3.09
C ARG A 685 20.14 8.88 -3.66
N SER A 686 19.22 9.46 -4.43
CA SER A 686 18.65 8.77 -5.60
C SER A 686 19.39 9.25 -6.86
N ARG A 687 20.09 8.33 -7.53
CA ARG A 687 20.72 8.57 -8.84
C ARG A 687 19.62 8.88 -9.85
N SER A 688 19.68 10.06 -10.46
CA SER A 688 18.80 10.50 -11.53
C SER A 688 19.10 9.73 -12.82
N GLY A 689 18.27 8.74 -13.15
CA GLY A 689 18.13 8.23 -14.51
C GLY A 689 16.95 8.93 -15.19
N SER A 690 17.24 9.74 -16.20
CA SER A 690 16.24 10.43 -17.01
C SER A 690 15.48 9.45 -17.91
N SER A 691 14.16 9.31 -17.72
CA SER A 691 13.28 8.87 -18.80
C SER A 691 11.91 9.54 -18.72
N GLN A 692 11.45 9.88 -19.90
CA GLN A 692 10.36 10.78 -20.22
C GLN A 692 9.09 9.93 -20.47
N GLY A 693 7.98 10.26 -19.78
CA GLY A 693 6.61 9.94 -20.21
C GLY A 693 6.11 8.49 -20.05
N GLY A 694 5.33 8.25 -18.99
CA GLY A 694 4.39 7.11 -18.90
C GLY A 694 4.06 6.70 -17.45
N PRO A 695 2.78 6.45 -17.09
CA PRO A 695 2.41 6.10 -15.72
C PRO A 695 2.73 4.62 -15.46
N GLN A 696 3.88 4.34 -14.86
CA GLN A 696 4.21 3.00 -14.36
C GLN A 696 4.39 3.04 -12.84
N ASN A 697 3.45 2.38 -12.17
CA ASN A 697 3.61 1.83 -10.82
C ASN A 697 4.78 0.85 -10.83
N ARG A 698 5.89 1.19 -10.19
CA ARG A 698 6.86 0.22 -9.65
C ARG A 698 7.44 0.75 -8.34
N SER A 699 7.12 0.06 -7.26
CA SER A 699 7.98 -0.10 -6.09
C SER A 699 7.79 -1.56 -5.65
N SER A 700 8.67 -2.41 -6.16
CA SER A 700 8.94 -3.75 -5.69
C SER A 700 9.88 -3.64 -4.49
N SER A 701 9.34 -3.93 -3.30
CA SER A 701 10.09 -4.31 -2.10
C SER A 701 9.10 -4.99 -1.15
N SER A 702 9.35 -6.27 -0.85
CA SER A 702 8.74 -7.12 0.19
C SER A 702 7.20 -7.17 0.26
N SER A 703 6.60 -8.03 -0.59
CA SER A 703 5.17 -8.33 -0.58
C SER A 703 4.80 -9.49 0.35
N TYR A 704 4.96 -9.32 1.66
CA TYR A 704 4.24 -10.13 2.67
C TYR A 704 3.84 -9.27 3.88
N GLN A 705 3.33 -8.06 3.63
CA GLN A 705 2.58 -7.30 4.63
C GLN A 705 1.20 -6.89 4.07
N GLU A 706 0.19 -7.53 4.67
CA GLU A 706 -1.16 -7.02 4.95
C GLU A 706 -1.94 -6.33 3.81
N ARG A 707 -2.70 -7.13 3.07
CA ARG A 707 -3.91 -6.67 2.34
C ARG A 707 -5.06 -6.44 3.34
N PHE A 708 -4.98 -5.36 4.12
CA PHE A 708 -6.15 -4.75 4.75
C PHE A 708 -6.31 -3.31 4.26
N GLY A 709 -7.56 -2.87 4.13
CA GLY A 709 -7.93 -1.66 3.41
C GLY A 709 -7.29 -0.41 4.01
N ASN A 710 -6.41 0.25 3.25
CA ASN A 710 -6.00 1.61 3.51
C ASN A 710 -7.12 2.59 3.12
N ASP A 711 -8.16 2.66 3.95
CA ASP A 711 -8.67 3.96 4.36
C ASP A 711 -7.84 4.35 5.57
N ARG A 712 -6.84 5.21 5.37
CA ARG A 712 -6.14 5.90 6.46
C ARG A 712 -7.14 6.85 7.12
N SER A 713 -8.06 6.30 7.92
CA SER A 713 -8.65 7.07 9.00
C SER A 713 -7.52 7.31 9.98
N ASP A 714 -7.14 8.57 10.20
CA ASP A 714 -6.24 9.02 11.27
C ASP A 714 -6.79 8.48 12.61
N GLY A 715 -6.43 7.24 12.94
CA GLY A 715 -6.93 6.48 14.07
C GLY A 715 -6.45 7.12 15.34
N PHE A 716 -7.36 7.78 16.05
CA PHE A 716 -7.01 8.54 17.24
C PHE A 716 -7.24 7.69 18.49
N GLY A 717 -6.25 7.64 19.40
CA GLY A 717 -6.37 7.09 20.75
C GLY A 717 -5.63 5.78 21.00
N TYR A 718 -5.46 5.46 22.28
CA TYR A 718 -4.76 4.26 22.78
C TYR A 718 -5.21 2.99 22.07
N GLU A 719 -6.52 2.79 21.96
CA GLU A 719 -7.07 1.52 21.49
C GLU A 719 -6.69 1.27 20.02
N ASN A 720 -6.73 2.30 19.16
CA ASN A 720 -6.42 2.16 17.74
C ASN A 720 -4.91 2.09 17.42
N GLY A 721 -4.05 2.72 18.22
CA GLY A 721 -2.60 2.78 17.95
C GLY A 721 -1.76 1.67 18.60
N LEU A 722 -2.37 0.76 19.38
CA LEU A 722 -1.65 -0.31 20.07
C LEU A 722 -0.89 -1.26 19.14
N GLN A 723 -1.32 -1.41 17.89
CA GLN A 723 -0.76 -2.38 16.94
C GLN A 723 -0.09 -1.73 15.72
N GLN A 724 -0.14 -0.40 15.62
CA GLN A 724 0.46 0.34 14.51
C GLN A 724 1.93 0.64 14.85
N ASP A 725 2.85 0.19 13.99
CA ASP A 725 4.23 0.67 14.04
C ASP A 725 4.26 2.14 13.58
N ILE A 726 5.29 2.90 13.98
CA ILE A 726 5.48 4.25 13.43
C ILE A 726 5.93 4.07 11.99
N ASP A 727 5.01 4.28 11.05
CA ASP A 727 5.27 4.19 9.61
C ASP A 727 6.52 5.01 9.23
N ALA A 728 7.36 4.45 8.36
CA ALA A 728 8.49 5.18 7.78
C ALA A 728 8.06 6.50 7.07
N GLY A 729 6.79 6.57 6.65
CA GLY A 729 6.14 7.75 6.07
C GLY A 729 5.84 8.88 7.06
N ASP A 730 5.84 8.61 8.37
CA ASP A 730 5.65 9.60 9.44
C ASP A 730 6.99 10.08 10.04
N ARG A 731 8.12 9.62 9.50
CA ARG A 731 9.45 10.10 9.88
C ARG A 731 9.59 11.59 9.54
N GLY A 732 9.75 12.41 10.58
CA GLY A 732 9.82 13.87 10.52
C GLY A 732 9.27 14.52 11.80
N ARG A 733 9.21 15.86 11.83
CA ARG A 733 8.44 16.61 12.84
C ARG A 733 7.06 16.87 12.27
N THR A 734 6.04 16.21 12.83
CA THR A 734 4.64 16.40 12.48
C THR A 734 3.92 16.93 13.72
N PHE A 735 3.15 18.00 13.54
CA PHE A 735 2.24 18.47 14.57
C PHE A 735 0.89 18.75 13.94
N HIS A 736 -0.11 18.06 14.46
CA HIS A 736 -1.50 18.23 14.10
C HIS A 736 -2.31 18.53 15.36
N THR A 737 -3.10 19.61 15.31
CA THR A 737 -4.08 19.87 16.37
C THR A 737 -5.43 20.16 15.75
N SER A 738 -6.48 19.62 16.36
CA SER A 738 -7.87 19.92 16.04
C SER A 738 -8.62 20.32 17.30
N HIS A 739 -9.34 21.42 17.23
CA HIS A 739 -10.18 21.93 18.29
C HIS A 739 -11.62 21.96 17.81
N TYR A 740 -12.53 21.55 18.69
CA TYR A 740 -13.97 21.62 18.47
C TYR A 740 -14.63 22.25 19.68
N TYR A 741 -15.54 23.19 19.43
CA TYR A 741 -16.44 23.71 20.44
C TYR A 741 -17.83 23.86 19.81
N SER A 742 -18.86 23.41 20.51
CA SER A 742 -20.25 23.63 20.13
C SER A 742 -21.09 23.99 21.34
N ARG A 743 -21.93 25.00 21.18
CA ARG A 743 -22.95 25.41 22.14
C ARG A 743 -24.29 25.49 21.44
N ARG A 744 -25.29 24.81 21.98
CA ARG A 744 -26.65 24.81 21.46
C ARG A 744 -27.64 25.12 22.57
N ARG A 745 -28.49 26.11 22.35
CA ARG A 745 -29.66 26.39 23.20
C ARG A 745 -30.88 25.63 22.68
N SER A 746 -31.60 24.98 23.58
CA SER A 746 -32.90 24.38 23.32
C SER A 746 -33.84 24.67 24.49
N ALA A 747 -35.12 24.34 24.33
CA ALA A 747 -36.10 24.44 25.43
C ALA A 747 -35.70 23.60 26.66
N ALA A 748 -34.90 22.54 26.48
CA ALA A 748 -34.42 21.69 27.56
C ALA A 748 -33.15 22.21 28.27
N GLY A 749 -32.57 23.32 27.79
CA GLY A 749 -31.38 23.94 28.38
C GLY A 749 -30.26 24.24 27.36
N THR A 750 -29.08 24.58 27.88
CA THR A 750 -27.89 24.84 27.07
C THR A 750 -26.97 23.61 27.08
N PHE A 751 -26.65 23.10 25.90
CA PHE A 751 -25.77 21.97 25.71
C PHE A 751 -24.43 22.44 25.14
N GLU A 752 -23.35 22.16 25.84
CA GLU A 752 -22.00 22.53 25.45
C GLU A 752 -21.12 21.28 25.31
N ARG A 753 -20.32 21.26 24.26
CA ARG A 753 -19.33 20.21 24.01
C ARG A 753 -18.07 20.88 23.53
N SER A 754 -16.94 20.50 24.08
CA SER A 754 -15.67 21.03 23.63
C SER A 754 -14.57 20.02 23.85
N TRP A 755 -13.73 19.83 22.84
CA TRP A 755 -12.58 18.96 22.94
C TRP A 755 -11.43 19.52 22.09
N ILE A 756 -10.22 19.17 22.50
CA ILE A 756 -9.01 19.41 21.73
C ILE A 756 -8.30 18.08 21.55
N ARG A 757 -7.86 17.84 20.32
CA ARG A 757 -7.11 16.67 19.90
C ARG A 757 -5.77 17.15 19.37
N GLY A 758 -4.69 16.58 19.88
CA GLY A 758 -3.34 16.86 19.43
C GLY A 758 -2.65 15.56 19.03
N SER A 759 -1.85 15.61 17.97
CA SER A 759 -0.84 14.60 17.69
C SER A 759 0.49 15.26 17.33
N LEU A 760 1.56 14.66 17.83
CA LEU A 760 2.93 15.10 17.70
C LEU A 760 3.77 13.89 17.31
N GLY A 761 4.29 13.87 16.10
CA GLY A 761 5.30 12.91 15.67
C GLY A 761 6.66 13.59 15.61
N MET A 762 7.68 12.96 16.17
CA MET A 762 9.04 13.47 16.12
C MET A 762 10.04 12.34 15.97
N THR A 763 11.06 12.58 15.16
CA THR A 763 12.26 11.77 15.10
C THR A 763 13.32 12.47 15.93
N LEU A 764 13.62 11.92 17.11
CA LEU A 764 14.59 12.48 18.06
C LEU A 764 16.04 12.27 17.57
N SER A 765 16.28 11.14 16.90
CA SER A 765 17.54 10.76 16.25
C SER A 765 17.26 9.78 15.11
N GLN A 766 18.28 9.37 14.33
CA GLN A 766 18.12 8.35 13.27
C GLN A 766 17.53 7.02 13.77
N ILE A 767 17.62 6.75 15.07
CA ILE A 767 17.20 5.48 15.69
C ILE A 767 16.01 5.63 16.65
N TRP A 768 15.53 6.85 16.94
CA TRP A 768 14.45 7.06 17.90
C TRP A 768 13.31 7.88 17.28
N HIS A 769 12.12 7.29 17.28
CA HIS A 769 10.89 7.90 16.82
C HIS A 769 9.86 7.91 17.95
N VAL A 770 9.18 9.04 18.11
CA VAL A 770 8.19 9.25 19.17
C VAL A 770 6.94 9.85 18.56
N ASN A 771 5.81 9.17 18.74
CA ASN A 771 4.49 9.66 18.39
C ASN A 771 3.65 9.79 19.65
N TYR A 772 3.15 10.99 19.92
CA TYR A 772 2.25 11.27 21.02
C TYR A 772 0.92 11.79 20.49
N SER A 773 -0.18 11.24 21.00
CA SER A 773 -1.53 11.68 20.64
C SER A 773 -2.39 11.79 21.89
N ILE A 774 -3.12 12.90 22.03
CA ILE A 774 -4.03 13.16 23.16
C ILE A 774 -5.37 13.76 22.72
N ASN A 775 -6.48 13.26 23.27
CA ASN A 775 -7.82 13.83 23.13
C ASN A 775 -8.36 14.24 24.49
N TYR A 776 -8.56 15.54 24.63
CA TYR A 776 -8.86 16.20 25.88
C TYR A 776 -10.22 16.87 25.83
N ASN A 777 -11.09 16.54 26.78
CA ASN A 777 -12.41 17.15 26.94
C ASN A 777 -12.29 18.49 27.69
N LEU A 778 -12.50 19.58 26.97
CA LEU A 778 -12.44 20.94 27.51
C LEU A 778 -13.72 21.30 28.29
N HIS A 779 -14.83 20.58 28.07
CA HIS A 779 -16.10 20.80 28.78
C HIS A 779 -16.51 19.54 29.57
N ALA A 780 -15.94 19.39 30.77
CA ALA A 780 -16.32 18.38 31.76
C ALA A 780 -16.73 19.09 33.08
N PRO A 781 -18.03 19.34 33.30
CA PRO A 781 -18.52 19.96 34.53
C PRO A 781 -18.11 19.14 35.77
N GLY A 782 -17.67 19.82 36.83
CA GLY A 782 -17.24 19.16 38.08
C GLY A 782 -15.80 18.62 38.07
N VAL A 783 -15.07 18.71 36.95
CA VAL A 783 -13.68 18.24 36.83
C VAL A 783 -12.77 19.44 36.57
N ALA A 784 -11.67 19.61 37.32
CA ALA A 784 -10.73 20.72 37.10
C ALA A 784 -10.03 20.66 35.72
N LEU A 785 -9.66 21.81 35.15
CA LEU A 785 -9.05 21.95 33.80
C LEU A 785 -7.69 21.25 33.61
N GLY A 786 -7.04 20.80 34.67
CA GLY A 786 -5.79 20.01 34.61
C GLY A 786 -5.98 18.56 35.04
N HIS A 787 -7.20 18.15 35.38
CA HIS A 787 -7.45 16.80 35.89
C HIS A 787 -7.42 15.77 34.76
N ARG A 788 -6.90 14.59 35.05
CA ARG A 788 -6.74 13.48 34.09
C ARG A 788 -8.06 12.93 33.57
N ASP A 789 -9.16 13.02 34.32
CA ASP A 789 -10.48 12.50 33.90
C ASP A 789 -11.06 13.22 32.66
N ARG A 790 -10.46 14.35 32.27
CA ARG A 790 -10.76 15.03 31.00
C ARG A 790 -10.05 14.39 29.81
N ILE A 791 -9.02 13.58 30.01
CA ILE A 791 -8.34 12.81 28.98
C ILE A 791 -9.23 11.62 28.64
N THR A 792 -9.71 11.58 27.40
CA THR A 792 -10.61 10.52 26.92
C THR A 792 -9.87 9.45 26.13
N ALA A 793 -8.72 9.81 25.57
CA ALA A 793 -7.81 8.90 24.91
C ALA A 793 -6.42 9.54 24.84
N GLU A 794 -5.39 8.74 25.11
CA GLU A 794 -4.00 9.16 25.07
C GLU A 794 -3.13 7.99 24.59
N LEU A 795 -2.12 8.27 23.77
CA LEU A 795 -1.15 7.27 23.35
C LEU A 795 0.20 7.91 23.17
N LEU A 796 1.19 7.36 23.85
CA LEU A 796 2.61 7.61 23.60
C LEU A 796 3.21 6.34 23.01
N SER A 797 3.63 6.43 21.75
CA SER A 797 4.39 5.41 21.04
C SER A 797 5.84 5.84 20.95
N VAL A 798 6.75 5.01 21.44
CA VAL A 798 8.19 5.20 21.34
C VAL A 798 8.76 4.01 20.59
N GLN A 799 9.34 4.26 19.43
CA GLN A 799 9.99 3.26 18.61
C GLN A 799 11.49 3.50 18.57
N ARG A 800 12.25 2.45 18.83
CA ARG A 800 13.69 2.40 18.58
C ARG A 800 13.96 1.52 17.37
N GLU A 801 14.69 2.06 16.41
CA GLU A 801 15.24 1.32 15.29
C GLU A 801 16.66 0.87 15.62
N PHE A 802 16.89 -0.43 15.57
CA PHE A 802 18.23 -1.01 15.52
C PHE A 802 18.60 -1.30 14.06
N HIS A 803 19.80 -1.82 13.82
CA HIS A 803 20.23 -2.19 12.47
C HIS A 803 19.21 -3.15 11.82
N ASP A 804 18.87 -4.25 12.51
CA ASP A 804 18.06 -5.34 11.93
C ASP A 804 16.69 -5.57 12.56
N TRP A 805 16.37 -4.86 13.63
CA TRP A 805 15.13 -5.04 14.36
C TRP A 805 14.57 -3.71 14.85
N THR A 806 13.29 -3.71 15.17
CA THR A 806 12.59 -2.55 15.70
C THR A 806 11.93 -2.94 17.01
N ALA A 807 12.01 -2.04 18.00
CA ALA A 807 11.32 -2.18 19.26
C ALA A 807 10.35 -1.00 19.44
N THR A 808 9.07 -1.30 19.58
CA THR A 808 7.99 -0.32 19.76
C THR A 808 7.37 -0.50 21.14
N LEU A 809 7.28 0.60 21.88
CA LEU A 809 6.63 0.69 23.17
C LEU A 809 5.45 1.66 23.07
N ASN A 810 4.24 1.14 23.25
CA ASN A 810 2.99 1.89 23.30
C ASN A 810 2.51 1.96 24.75
N VAL A 811 2.29 3.17 25.27
CA VAL A 811 1.81 3.41 26.64
C VAL A 811 0.69 4.45 26.66
N GLU A 812 -0.17 4.36 27.66
CA GLU A 812 -1.16 5.39 28.01
C GLU A 812 -0.68 6.12 29.28
N PRO A 813 0.02 7.26 29.16
CA PRO A 813 0.63 7.95 30.31
C PRO A 813 -0.35 8.24 31.46
N SER A 814 -1.54 8.78 31.16
CA SER A 814 -2.59 9.05 32.14
C SER A 814 -3.15 7.78 32.78
N GLY A 815 -3.10 6.67 32.03
CA GLY A 815 -3.52 5.36 32.47
C GLY A 815 -2.59 4.77 33.52
N LEU A 816 -1.27 5.01 33.45
CA LEU A 816 -0.25 4.33 34.28
C LEU A 816 -0.47 4.38 35.79
N VAL A 817 -1.18 5.41 36.29
CA VAL A 817 -1.46 5.59 37.72
C VAL A 817 -2.59 4.68 38.21
N ASP A 818 -3.59 4.40 37.38
CA ASP A 818 -4.76 3.58 37.76
C ASP A 818 -4.78 2.20 37.05
N ASN A 819 -4.22 2.12 35.84
CA ASN A 819 -4.15 0.95 34.97
C ASN A 819 -2.75 0.83 34.34
N ARG A 820 -2.07 -0.29 34.58
CA ARG A 820 -0.84 -0.60 33.82
C ARG A 820 -1.24 -1.06 32.43
N ALA A 821 -1.42 -0.11 31.52
CA ALA A 821 -1.70 -0.35 30.11
C ALA A 821 -0.43 -0.02 29.32
N PHE A 822 0.33 -1.06 28.96
CA PHE A 822 1.46 -0.95 28.06
C PHE A 822 1.42 -2.08 27.04
N TYR A 823 1.95 -1.81 25.86
CA TYR A 823 2.17 -2.82 24.83
C TYR A 823 3.56 -2.65 24.25
N PHE A 824 4.36 -3.70 24.38
CA PHE A 824 5.70 -3.79 23.84
C PHE A 824 5.72 -4.79 22.69
N LYS A 825 6.36 -4.39 21.58
CA LYS A 825 6.54 -5.20 20.39
C LYS A 825 7.99 -5.09 19.93
N ALA A 826 8.66 -6.21 19.77
CA ALA A 826 9.97 -6.28 19.12
C ALA A 826 9.88 -7.24 17.92
N GLN A 827 10.37 -6.82 16.76
CA GLN A 827 10.32 -7.62 15.53
C GLN A 827 11.55 -7.37 14.67
N PHE A 828 11.98 -8.36 13.89
CA PHE A 828 12.99 -8.18 12.86
C PHE A 828 12.42 -7.38 11.69
N LYS A 829 13.24 -6.53 11.05
CA LYS A 829 12.81 -5.68 9.93
C LYS A 829 12.41 -6.50 8.70
N GLU A 830 13.28 -7.43 8.29
CA GLU A 830 13.05 -8.25 7.10
C GLU A 830 12.21 -9.51 7.37
N ILE A 831 12.14 -9.96 8.63
CA ILE A 831 11.33 -11.13 9.03
C ILE A 831 10.37 -10.75 10.18
N PRO A 832 9.38 -9.87 9.93
CA PRO A 832 8.47 -9.38 10.97
C PRO A 832 7.57 -10.47 11.58
N GLN A 833 7.55 -11.66 10.97
CA GLN A 833 6.83 -12.83 11.49
C GLN A 833 7.46 -13.38 12.78
N LEU A 834 8.76 -13.14 12.96
CA LEU A 834 9.49 -13.40 14.19
C LEU A 834 9.39 -12.16 15.07
N ARG A 835 8.44 -12.18 15.99
CA ARG A 835 8.16 -11.02 16.86
C ARG A 835 7.79 -11.45 18.27
N LEU A 836 8.27 -10.66 19.22
CA LEU A 836 7.91 -10.76 20.62
C LEU A 836 6.93 -9.64 20.95
N GLU A 837 5.74 -10.01 21.39
CA GLU A 837 4.73 -9.08 21.87
C GLU A 837 4.44 -9.33 23.34
N ARG A 838 4.28 -8.25 24.10
CA ARG A 838 3.80 -8.29 25.49
C ARG A 838 2.93 -7.08 25.75
N GLY A 839 1.64 -7.31 25.98
CA GLY A 839 0.73 -6.31 26.50
C GLY A 839 0.27 -6.68 27.91
N ASP A 840 0.20 -5.71 28.81
CA ASP A 840 -0.55 -5.81 30.06
C ASP A 840 -1.61 -4.69 30.05
N ARG A 841 -2.83 -5.01 30.47
CA ARG A 841 -3.92 -4.05 30.70
C ARG A 841 -4.61 -4.47 31.99
N ARG A 842 -4.05 -4.09 33.13
CA ARG A 842 -4.75 -4.26 34.41
C ARG A 842 -5.75 -3.14 34.57
N ARG A 843 -7.05 -3.47 34.65
CA ARG A 843 -8.01 -2.60 35.33
C ARG A 843 -7.85 -2.83 36.82
N ILE A 844 -7.32 -1.87 37.57
CA ILE A 844 -7.39 -1.94 39.04
C ILE A 844 -8.79 -1.45 39.41
N GLY A 845 -9.64 -2.37 39.87
CA GLY A 845 -11.01 -2.07 40.33
C GLY A 845 -12.08 -2.93 39.66
N SER A 846 -12.18 -4.19 40.09
CA SER A 846 -13.43 -4.97 40.10
C SER A 846 -13.53 -5.63 41.47
#